data_AF-A0A2V6Q4M5-F1
#
_entry.id   AF-A0A2V6Q4M5-F1
#
_cell.length_a   1.000
_cell.length_b   1.000
_cell.length_c   1.000
_cell.angle_alpha   90.00
_cell.angle_beta   90.00
_cell.angle_gamma   90.00
#
_symmetry.space_group_name_H-M   'P 1'
#
loop_
_entity.id
_entity.type
_entity.pdbx_description
1 polymer ?
#
loop_
_entity_poly.entity_id
_entity_poly.type
_entity_poly.pdbx_seq_one_letter_code
_entity_poly.pdbx_strand_id
1 'polypeptide(L)'
;MARVWHNCGNRSVALRAAVLAAGMLLGCTGVAGAFACNPCITLDNSIVGTGTLGVSGLNTTIPSSLGALRGANLFHSFALFNVPTGGMATFTRSTTTPQNTVSNIIARVTGGQSTIDGVLAVNSTALTGFLGNPSLYLINPSGVIFGANARLSVPGSFHVSTADYLRLGDCAPSCVQFSARPVTPDVSSLAPAAFGFLGPTPAAVSITQGVATTASLQVPTSSATVTRVLSVVGGPIAITGPGALRDAVTPPQTNASTVVAPRGRVQIVSVASAGEAVMTALPDINVDSFTALGRIDISGRAVIDASGAGSGTVLIRAGRLVMDNASILANTMGNAAGAARAVNLVVKGPMELTNGATVRAETFGAAGLGGDISATVGSLSLTGGSNISRTSQSFNFAVDATGAPTPTGGVTVDATGGTITVSGTNSGLFSTTFSEYLSGVTVKASSVAMSDRGTMSSVAQFDGLSGNISVNTGTLTATGGATIFSSALSDASAGGISVIADSVSLSGRDPLNGSNSSGIFSGSRIISGPPGAVSLNVGSLRVTDGAKIESGSEVSLQGGSVTVVAREPIVISDGGGITSQTARQNVGPVTISAPALTIDNGLLKASTRDSGKAGDIVVTLDKTLLVTNGGQIQSNTINTNPTGGGAGGNVTISAGESVSLAGAASGIFSTTDNGGNAGRIIATTPSLTLSDGAKVSVNTTGGGAAGDIALNVGNLTLGGGARIDSGTQAGGRGGTVTIGPRDSVAPSLAMSDGAKISVNTQGAGPAGDITLDLSTLTVAGGARIDSGTQAGGPGGTVRINAGQSVSLAGAASGVFSTADSSGNAGTITVTTPALTLGDGAKMSVTTQGGGAAGDIVATLGKTLSVTNGGQIQSNTTNIDPNSGGAGGNVTITANGSMALAGAASGIFSTTDNSGNAGRITATTPSLTLSDGAKISVTTQGKGAAGDIELKVGTLTLAGGARIDSGTSGAGPGGQVTITAAGPVKIAGAAVSSNATASGDGGNVTIKTPEMALTEHATISATSTGTPDANAGNIAVVIGNSLRIQNSAITTSATTADGGNISITTTGSQLYLLNGKITTSVQSGLGQGGNIIIGSNGHPVEFVILNGSEIRADAFGGPGGNIDIFAGTFLTTSSILSASSALGVPGTIGIQAGVTDVSSSVSQLPESVLQASTLLRAACATRLAGGQSSSLVVSGREGLPAEPGGVLPSPLVTEGPSLSLDDSPGHDDPSNRIALWVPAPRCLR
;
A
#
# COMPACT_ATOMS: atom_id res chain seq x y z
N MET A 1 -57.10 -8.26 -10.20
CA MET A 1 -57.99 -7.08 -10.15
C MET A 1 -58.81 -7.11 -8.87
N ALA A 2 -58.96 -5.94 -8.25
CA ALA A 2 -59.93 -5.52 -7.22
C ALA A 2 -59.86 -6.06 -5.76
N ARG A 3 -59.38 -5.15 -4.90
CA ARG A 3 -59.91 -4.71 -3.58
C ARG A 3 -59.68 -5.55 -2.31
N VAL A 4 -58.54 -5.24 -1.68
CA VAL A 4 -58.31 -4.74 -0.30
C VAL A 4 -59.51 -4.73 0.69
N TRP A 5 -59.45 -5.55 1.76
CA TRP A 5 -59.27 -5.19 3.18
C TRP A 5 -59.32 -6.44 4.11
N HIS A 6 -58.59 -6.36 5.25
CA HIS A 6 -58.49 -7.24 6.43
C HIS A 6 -57.53 -8.45 6.47
N ASN A 7 -56.50 -8.36 7.33
CA ASN A 7 -56.31 -9.15 8.57
C ASN A 7 -54.98 -8.75 9.26
N CYS A 8 -54.99 -8.24 10.51
CA CYS A 8 -54.91 -8.96 11.81
C CYS A 8 -53.51 -9.44 12.20
N GLY A 9 -53.07 -9.08 13.42
CA GLY A 9 -52.24 -9.97 14.24
C GLY A 9 -51.04 -9.35 14.95
N ASN A 10 -51.28 -8.72 16.09
CA ASN A 10 -50.29 -8.38 17.11
C ASN A 10 -50.30 -9.47 18.21
N ARG A 11 -49.17 -9.63 18.92
CA ARG A 11 -48.95 -10.32 20.22
C ARG A 11 -48.34 -11.75 20.28
N SER A 12 -47.33 -11.83 21.16
CA SER A 12 -46.86 -12.95 21.99
C SER A 12 -45.93 -13.98 21.34
N VAL A 13 -44.74 -14.20 21.93
CA VAL A 13 -44.41 -15.38 22.78
C VAL A 13 -42.99 -15.19 23.34
N ALA A 14 -42.90 -15.03 24.66
CA ALA A 14 -41.72 -15.37 25.46
C ALA A 14 -42.18 -16.42 26.47
N LEU A 15 -41.57 -17.61 26.47
CA LEU A 15 -41.83 -18.66 27.45
C LEU A 15 -40.58 -19.51 27.69
N ARG A 16 -40.35 -19.80 28.99
CA ARG A 16 -39.50 -20.83 29.62
C ARG A 16 -38.01 -20.47 29.79
N ALA A 17 -37.37 -20.62 30.96
CA ALA A 17 -37.72 -21.30 32.20
C ALA A 17 -36.87 -20.79 33.38
N ALA A 18 -37.45 -20.71 34.58
CA ALA A 18 -36.89 -21.31 35.80
C ALA A 18 -37.90 -21.14 36.95
N VAL A 19 -38.28 -22.28 37.52
CA VAL A 19 -39.24 -22.49 38.61
C VAL A 19 -38.46 -22.55 39.95
N LEU A 20 -39.18 -22.29 41.05
CA LEU A 20 -38.81 -22.45 42.48
C LEU A 20 -38.16 -21.26 43.19
N ALA A 21 -39.01 -20.41 43.78
CA ALA A 21 -39.10 -20.21 45.23
C ALA A 21 -40.15 -19.13 45.54
N ALA A 22 -41.41 -19.54 45.65
CA ALA A 22 -42.47 -18.73 46.23
C ALA A 22 -42.47 -18.96 47.75
N GLY A 23 -42.12 -17.93 48.52
CA GLY A 23 -42.22 -17.94 49.97
C GLY A 23 -41.88 -16.58 50.55
N MET A 24 -42.90 -15.83 50.95
CA MET A 24 -42.87 -14.54 51.68
C MET A 24 -42.45 -13.28 50.90
N LEU A 25 -43.38 -12.75 50.11
CA LEU A 25 -43.49 -11.31 49.82
C LEU A 25 -44.91 -10.84 50.15
N LEU A 26 -45.22 -10.85 51.44
CA LEU A 26 -46.28 -10.05 52.05
C LEU A 26 -45.56 -9.03 52.92
N GLY A 27 -45.55 -7.76 52.49
CA GLY A 27 -44.94 -6.69 53.29
C GLY A 27 -44.67 -5.40 52.51
N CYS A 28 -45.68 -4.53 52.50
CA CYS A 28 -45.57 -3.06 52.39
C CYS A 28 -45.16 -2.44 51.04
N THR A 29 -46.16 -2.16 50.20
CA THR A 29 -46.28 -0.83 49.59
C THR A 29 -46.61 0.17 50.70
N GLY A 30 -45.60 0.90 51.18
CA GLY A 30 -45.73 1.87 52.28
C GLY A 30 -46.06 3.27 51.77
N VAL A 31 -47.31 3.69 52.03
CA VAL A 31 -47.77 5.08 51.99
C VAL A 31 -46.91 5.94 52.93
N ALA A 32 -46.58 7.17 52.52
CA ALA A 32 -45.94 8.18 53.36
C ALA A 32 -46.86 8.56 54.55
N GLY A 33 -46.80 7.80 55.63
CA GLY A 33 -47.35 8.13 56.93
C GLY A 33 -46.22 8.52 57.87
N ALA A 34 -46.42 9.56 58.69
CA ALA A 34 -45.50 9.90 59.76
C ALA A 34 -45.27 8.68 60.67
N PHE A 35 -44.03 8.24 60.83
CA PHE A 35 -43.68 7.22 61.81
C PHE A 35 -43.89 7.80 63.21
N ALA A 36 -44.95 7.36 63.90
CA ALA A 36 -45.11 7.62 65.32
C ALA A 36 -44.19 6.67 66.10
N CYS A 37 -42.96 7.12 66.38
CA CYS A 37 -42.09 6.47 67.35
C CYS A 37 -42.27 7.21 68.69
N ASN A 38 -42.47 6.52 69.80
CA ASN A 38 -42.47 7.15 71.12
C ASN A 38 -42.04 6.15 72.20
N PRO A 39 -40.88 6.35 72.88
CA PRO A 39 -39.87 7.39 72.62
C PRO A 39 -39.00 7.11 71.38
N CYS A 40 -38.72 8.14 70.57
CA CYS A 40 -37.88 8.02 69.36
C CYS A 40 -36.39 7.84 69.66
N ILE A 41 -35.91 8.40 70.77
CA ILE A 41 -34.52 8.33 71.20
C ILE A 41 -34.50 7.91 72.67
N THR A 42 -33.69 6.90 73.01
CA THR A 42 -33.54 6.39 74.38
C THR A 42 -32.08 6.21 74.72
N LEU A 43 -31.69 6.45 75.97
CA LEU A 43 -30.33 6.18 76.45
C LEU A 43 -30.14 4.68 76.74
N ASP A 44 -28.93 4.14 76.53
CA ASP A 44 -28.58 2.78 76.96
C ASP A 44 -28.04 2.74 78.41
N ASN A 45 -27.86 3.91 79.02
CA ASN A 45 -27.37 4.10 80.39
C ASN A 45 -25.96 3.52 80.69
N SER A 46 -25.18 3.18 79.67
CA SER A 46 -23.86 2.54 79.82
C SER A 46 -22.72 3.52 80.13
N ILE A 47 -22.86 4.80 79.76
CA ILE A 47 -21.85 5.86 79.96
C ILE A 47 -22.21 6.73 81.16
N VAL A 48 -23.49 7.09 81.31
CA VAL A 48 -24.00 7.91 82.41
C VAL A 48 -25.27 7.21 82.92
N GLY A 49 -25.20 6.62 84.13
CA GLY A 49 -26.10 5.55 84.59
C GLY A 49 -27.61 5.84 84.59
N THR A 50 -28.06 7.09 84.77
CA THR A 50 -29.49 7.46 84.68
C THR A 50 -29.65 8.95 84.35
N GLY A 51 -30.21 9.29 83.18
CA GLY A 51 -30.55 10.67 82.82
C GLY A 51 -31.76 10.73 81.90
N THR A 52 -32.41 11.90 81.82
CA THR A 52 -33.63 12.09 81.03
C THR A 52 -33.35 12.99 79.84
N LEU A 53 -33.74 12.55 78.64
CA LEU A 53 -33.66 13.37 77.42
C LEU A 53 -34.69 14.51 77.46
N GLY A 54 -34.33 15.69 76.95
CA GLY A 54 -35.24 16.83 76.88
C GLY A 54 -36.15 16.73 75.66
N VAL A 55 -37.34 16.16 75.81
CA VAL A 55 -38.29 15.98 74.69
C VAL A 55 -39.34 17.10 74.69
N SER A 56 -39.49 17.79 73.56
CA SER A 56 -40.50 18.83 73.31
C SER A 56 -41.17 18.58 71.96
N GLY A 57 -42.35 17.96 71.98
CA GLY A 57 -43.01 17.47 70.77
C GLY A 57 -42.13 16.45 70.03
N LEU A 58 -41.85 16.70 68.75
CA LEU A 58 -40.96 15.88 67.92
C LEU A 58 -39.46 16.24 68.09
N ASN A 59 -39.13 17.23 68.91
CA ASN A 59 -37.77 17.70 69.11
C ASN A 59 -37.15 17.08 70.38
N THR A 60 -35.95 16.54 70.26
CA THR A 60 -35.19 15.97 71.37
C THR A 60 -33.88 16.72 71.57
N THR A 61 -33.67 17.25 72.77
CA THR A 61 -32.42 17.89 73.20
C THR A 61 -31.54 16.87 73.92
N ILE A 62 -30.30 16.73 73.47
CA ILE A 62 -29.28 15.84 73.99
C ILE A 62 -28.19 16.71 74.64
N PRO A 63 -28.34 17.07 75.93
CA PRO A 63 -27.33 17.86 76.61
C PRO A 63 -26.07 17.05 76.87
N SER A 64 -24.92 17.70 76.79
CA SER A 64 -23.60 17.11 77.08
C SER A 64 -23.46 16.55 78.52
N SER A 65 -24.37 16.91 79.44
CA SER A 65 -24.46 16.30 80.77
C SER A 65 -24.88 14.82 80.73
N LEU A 66 -25.49 14.38 79.62
CA LEU A 66 -25.80 12.97 79.33
C LEU A 66 -24.68 12.27 78.56
N GLY A 67 -23.48 12.86 78.54
CA GLY A 67 -22.29 12.29 77.91
C GLY A 67 -21.07 12.34 78.83
N ALA A 68 -19.99 11.69 78.40
CA ALA A 68 -18.70 11.71 79.09
C ALA A 68 -17.67 12.51 78.26
N LEU A 69 -17.16 13.60 78.83
CA LEU A 69 -16.07 14.37 78.23
C LEU A 69 -14.70 13.77 78.59
N ARG A 70 -13.85 13.51 77.60
CA ARG A 70 -12.44 13.13 77.75
C ARG A 70 -11.61 13.92 76.76
N GLY A 71 -10.81 14.87 77.26
CA GLY A 71 -10.03 15.78 76.41
C GLY A 71 -10.91 16.57 75.45
N ALA A 72 -10.78 16.30 74.15
CA ALA A 72 -11.56 16.93 73.09
C ALA A 72 -12.78 16.11 72.62
N ASN A 73 -13.03 14.94 73.20
CA ASN A 73 -14.09 14.02 72.79
C ASN A 73 -15.24 13.97 73.80
N LEU A 74 -16.47 14.20 73.35
CA LEU A 74 -17.70 14.06 74.13
C LEU A 74 -18.46 12.80 73.68
N PHE A 75 -18.52 11.78 74.54
CA PHE A 75 -19.13 10.49 74.23
C PHE A 75 -20.58 10.40 74.69
N HIS A 76 -21.47 9.93 73.82
CA HIS A 76 -22.88 9.65 74.09
C HIS A 76 -23.25 8.22 73.70
N SER A 77 -24.25 7.66 74.38
CA SER A 77 -24.72 6.31 74.11
C SER A 77 -26.23 6.17 74.20
N PHE A 78 -26.82 5.51 73.20
CA PHE A 78 -28.26 5.39 73.01
C PHE A 78 -28.66 3.93 72.81
N ALA A 79 -29.81 3.52 73.35
CA ALA A 79 -30.41 2.22 73.09
C ALA A 79 -31.24 2.23 71.79
N LEU A 80 -31.85 3.37 71.44
CA LEU A 80 -32.55 3.60 70.18
C LEU A 80 -32.30 5.05 69.75
N PHE A 81 -32.15 5.29 68.45
CA PHE A 81 -31.94 6.64 67.92
C PHE A 81 -32.69 6.82 66.59
N ASN A 82 -33.94 7.31 66.67
CA ASN A 82 -34.78 7.65 65.54
C ASN A 82 -35.14 9.14 65.58
N VAL A 83 -35.17 9.79 64.41
CA VAL A 83 -35.63 11.17 64.27
C VAL A 83 -36.78 11.17 63.26
N PRO A 84 -38.04 11.32 63.68
CA PRO A 84 -39.18 11.25 62.76
C PRO A 84 -39.27 12.48 61.86
N THR A 85 -40.12 12.41 60.83
CA THR A 85 -40.43 13.52 59.92
C THR A 85 -40.83 14.78 60.69
N GLY A 86 -40.17 15.90 60.40
CA GLY A 86 -40.41 17.19 61.07
C GLY A 86 -39.86 17.30 62.50
N GLY A 87 -39.27 16.22 63.04
CA GLY A 87 -38.55 16.22 64.31
C GLY A 87 -37.10 16.69 64.19
N MET A 88 -36.48 16.98 65.34
CA MET A 88 -35.08 17.44 65.42
C MET A 88 -34.37 16.86 66.64
N ALA A 89 -33.19 16.26 66.45
CA ALA A 89 -32.32 15.81 67.52
C ALA A 89 -31.13 16.77 67.65
N THR A 90 -31.04 17.48 68.78
CA THR A 90 -30.06 18.57 68.98
C THR A 90 -29.09 18.27 70.10
N PHE A 91 -27.79 18.13 69.79
CA PHE A 91 -26.72 18.08 70.79
C PHE A 91 -26.42 19.49 71.33
N THR A 92 -26.38 19.64 72.65
CA THR A 92 -26.17 20.94 73.33
C THR A 92 -25.12 20.87 74.43
N ARG A 93 -24.50 22.00 74.74
CA ARG A 93 -23.54 22.14 75.86
C ARG A 93 -24.28 22.27 77.19
N SER A 94 -23.71 21.72 78.26
CA SER A 94 -24.15 21.98 79.64
C SER A 94 -23.65 23.34 80.10
N THR A 95 -24.50 24.13 80.75
CA THR A 95 -24.13 25.45 81.32
C THR A 95 -23.21 25.32 82.53
N THR A 96 -23.08 24.13 83.12
CA THR A 96 -22.36 23.88 84.38
C THR A 96 -20.93 23.35 84.21
N THR A 97 -20.49 23.02 82.97
CA THR A 97 -19.16 22.46 82.70
C THR A 97 -18.42 23.29 81.64
N PRO A 98 -17.16 23.71 81.86
CA PRO A 98 -16.33 24.33 80.82
C PRO A 98 -16.03 23.28 79.74
N GLN A 99 -16.68 23.39 78.58
CA GLN A 99 -16.49 22.48 77.43
C GLN A 99 -15.94 23.25 76.22
N ASN A 100 -14.98 24.14 76.46
CA ASN A 100 -14.30 24.95 75.45
C ASN A 100 -13.38 24.15 74.52
N THR A 101 -13.11 22.87 74.83
CA THR A 101 -12.16 22.01 74.12
C THR A 101 -12.81 20.93 73.24
N VAL A 102 -14.15 20.80 73.23
CA VAL A 102 -14.83 19.72 72.49
C VAL A 102 -14.65 19.92 70.99
N SER A 103 -13.93 18.98 70.37
CA SER A 103 -13.72 18.92 68.92
C SER A 103 -14.54 17.80 68.27
N ASN A 104 -14.88 16.73 69.01
CA ASN A 104 -15.65 15.60 68.51
C ASN A 104 -16.79 15.26 69.49
N ILE A 105 -18.01 15.15 68.96
CA ILE A 105 -19.16 14.52 69.62
C ILE A 105 -19.27 13.11 69.03
N ILE A 106 -19.18 12.08 69.87
CA ILE A 106 -19.12 10.68 69.44
C ILE A 106 -20.31 9.95 70.06
N ALA A 107 -21.28 9.57 69.23
CA ALA A 107 -22.49 8.89 69.61
C ALA A 107 -22.50 7.43 69.12
N ARG A 108 -22.83 6.49 70.01
CA ARG A 108 -23.12 5.09 69.64
C ARG A 108 -24.57 4.75 69.87
N VAL A 109 -25.08 3.80 69.09
CA VAL A 109 -26.42 3.20 69.26
C VAL A 109 -26.25 1.69 69.45
N THR A 110 -26.72 1.16 70.58
CA THR A 110 -26.53 -0.24 70.97
C THR A 110 -27.71 -1.15 70.60
N GLY A 111 -28.83 -0.59 70.14
CA GLY A 111 -30.03 -1.35 69.78
C GLY A 111 -30.78 -0.77 68.58
N GLY A 112 -31.38 -1.65 67.78
CA GLY A 112 -32.25 -1.32 66.65
C GLY A 112 -31.60 -0.50 65.52
N GLN A 113 -32.21 -0.52 64.34
CA GLN A 113 -31.79 0.35 63.23
C GLN A 113 -32.14 1.82 63.54
N SER A 114 -31.27 2.75 63.15
CA SER A 114 -31.53 4.19 63.27
C SER A 114 -32.24 4.73 62.02
N THR A 115 -33.46 5.23 62.18
CA THR A 115 -34.22 5.90 61.11
C THR A 115 -34.28 7.40 61.38
N ILE A 116 -33.59 8.19 60.55
CA ILE A 116 -33.46 9.63 60.63
C ILE A 116 -34.17 10.23 59.41
N ASP A 117 -35.39 10.72 59.60
CA ASP A 117 -36.18 11.46 58.61
C ASP A 117 -36.45 12.91 59.07
N GLY A 118 -35.63 13.45 59.98
CA GLY A 118 -35.72 14.83 60.46
C GLY A 118 -34.35 15.50 60.57
N VAL A 119 -34.24 16.57 61.37
CA VAL A 119 -32.99 17.34 61.48
C VAL A 119 -32.08 16.76 62.57
N LEU A 120 -30.82 16.44 62.22
CA LEU A 120 -29.76 16.14 63.18
C LEU A 120 -28.90 17.40 63.36
N ALA A 121 -28.89 17.96 64.56
CA ALA A 121 -28.32 19.27 64.84
C ALA A 121 -27.31 19.26 65.99
N VAL A 122 -26.34 20.16 65.92
CA VAL A 122 -25.46 20.55 67.02
C VAL A 122 -25.59 22.06 67.20
N ASN A 123 -26.15 22.50 68.32
CA ASN A 123 -26.43 23.92 68.53
C ASN A 123 -25.18 24.67 68.99
N SER A 124 -24.67 25.58 68.16
CA SER A 124 -23.56 26.49 68.47
C SER A 124 -23.98 27.95 68.70
N THR A 125 -25.23 28.32 68.43
CA THR A 125 -25.71 29.72 68.39
C THR A 125 -26.54 30.15 69.60
N ALA A 126 -27.04 29.23 70.43
CA ALA A 126 -27.70 29.59 71.68
C ALA A 126 -26.67 29.72 72.84
N LEU A 127 -26.28 30.96 73.15
CA LEU A 127 -25.51 31.37 74.35
C LEU A 127 -24.17 30.63 74.56
N THR A 128 -23.11 31.00 73.83
CA THR A 128 -21.72 30.47 73.97
C THR A 128 -21.65 28.93 74.15
N GLY A 129 -22.05 28.21 73.11
CA GLY A 129 -21.97 26.75 72.99
C GLY A 129 -20.82 26.35 72.07
N PHE A 130 -19.96 25.43 72.53
CA PHE A 130 -18.75 24.87 71.88
C PHE A 130 -17.84 25.89 71.14
N LEU A 131 -16.71 26.28 71.73
CA LEU A 131 -15.77 27.27 71.14
C LEU A 131 -14.99 26.78 69.90
N GLY A 132 -15.18 25.53 69.46
CA GLY A 132 -14.58 24.98 68.25
C GLY A 132 -15.56 24.06 67.55
N ASN A 133 -16.14 24.51 66.42
CA ASN A 133 -17.09 23.81 65.55
C ASN A 133 -16.95 22.27 65.58
N PRO A 134 -17.67 21.55 66.47
CA PRO A 134 -17.37 20.15 66.72
C PRO A 134 -17.87 19.25 65.58
N SER A 135 -17.12 18.19 65.32
CA SER A 135 -17.51 17.12 64.40
C SER A 135 -18.40 16.11 65.11
N LEU A 136 -19.38 15.53 64.41
CA LEU A 136 -20.30 14.53 64.95
C LEU A 136 -20.03 13.16 64.33
N TYR A 137 -19.79 12.16 65.17
CA TYR A 137 -19.65 10.76 64.81
C TYR A 137 -20.87 10.00 65.33
N LEU A 138 -21.54 9.25 64.47
CA LEU A 138 -22.67 8.39 64.82
C LEU A 138 -22.39 6.96 64.34
N ILE A 139 -22.32 6.00 65.27
CA ILE A 139 -22.11 4.58 64.95
C ILE A 139 -23.30 3.72 65.39
N ASN A 140 -23.85 2.91 64.48
CA ASN A 140 -24.94 1.96 64.75
C ASN A 140 -24.77 0.65 63.94
N PRO A 141 -24.33 -0.46 64.56
CA PRO A 141 -24.16 -1.75 63.89
C PRO A 141 -25.43 -2.34 63.26
N SER A 142 -26.62 -1.88 63.69
CA SER A 142 -27.91 -2.38 63.19
C SER A 142 -28.40 -1.67 61.92
N GLY A 143 -27.65 -0.68 61.41
CA GLY A 143 -27.98 0.05 60.19
C GLY A 143 -28.46 1.46 60.43
N VAL A 144 -28.39 2.29 59.37
CA VAL A 144 -28.82 3.69 59.41
C VAL A 144 -29.61 4.05 58.15
N ILE A 145 -30.82 4.59 58.31
CA ILE A 145 -31.67 5.09 57.24
C ILE A 145 -31.79 6.60 57.38
N PHE A 146 -31.35 7.35 56.37
CA PHE A 146 -31.69 8.76 56.18
C PHE A 146 -32.87 8.86 55.21
N GLY A 147 -34.03 9.25 55.72
CA GLY A 147 -35.24 9.45 54.93
C GLY A 147 -35.21 10.74 54.10
N ALA A 148 -36.25 10.95 53.29
CA ALA A 148 -36.39 12.07 52.36
C ALA A 148 -36.27 13.46 53.01
N ASN A 149 -36.64 13.57 54.30
CA ASN A 149 -36.67 14.81 55.06
C ASN A 149 -35.46 14.95 56.01
N ALA A 150 -34.52 14.00 55.99
CA ALA A 150 -33.30 14.07 56.77
C ALA A 150 -32.50 15.34 56.44
N ARG A 151 -31.99 16.03 57.46
CA ARG A 151 -31.13 17.22 57.28
C ARG A 151 -30.03 17.27 58.35
N LEU A 152 -28.88 17.82 57.98
CA LEU A 152 -27.77 18.06 58.90
C LEU A 152 -27.66 19.55 59.25
N SER A 153 -27.53 19.85 60.53
CA SER A 153 -27.15 21.15 61.07
C SER A 153 -25.96 20.98 62.01
N VAL A 154 -24.83 20.57 61.45
CA VAL A 154 -23.60 20.24 62.18
C VAL A 154 -22.53 21.27 61.80
N PRO A 155 -21.89 21.98 62.75
CA PRO A 155 -20.92 23.04 62.45
C PRO A 155 -19.54 22.51 62.00
N GLY A 156 -19.18 21.26 62.35
CA GLY A 156 -17.94 20.58 61.97
C GLY A 156 -18.12 19.54 60.86
N SER A 157 -17.35 18.45 60.92
CA SER A 157 -17.50 17.28 60.03
C SER A 157 -18.63 16.36 60.52
N PHE A 158 -19.20 15.56 59.63
CA PHE A 158 -20.18 14.54 59.99
C PHE A 158 -19.72 13.16 59.52
N HIS A 159 -19.71 12.21 60.45
CA HIS A 159 -19.34 10.84 60.19
C HIS A 159 -20.44 9.90 60.67
N VAL A 160 -20.93 9.05 59.78
CA VAL A 160 -21.90 8.01 60.10
C VAL A 160 -21.35 6.66 59.71
N SER A 161 -21.53 5.66 60.58
CA SER A 161 -21.08 4.31 60.30
C SER A 161 -21.96 3.22 60.90
N THR A 162 -21.95 2.04 60.28
CA THR A 162 -22.51 0.81 60.85
C THR A 162 -21.45 -0.09 61.49
N ALA A 163 -20.33 0.50 61.91
CA ALA A 163 -19.23 -0.17 62.60
C ALA A 163 -19.62 -0.67 64.00
N ASP A 164 -19.04 -1.81 64.39
CA ASP A 164 -19.13 -2.40 65.73
C ASP A 164 -18.42 -1.54 66.80
N TYR A 165 -17.41 -0.76 66.42
CA TYR A 165 -16.68 0.14 67.30
C TYR A 165 -15.98 1.28 66.54
N LEU A 166 -15.67 2.36 67.24
CA LEU A 166 -14.75 3.41 66.79
C LEU A 166 -13.43 3.30 67.56
N ARG A 167 -12.32 3.07 66.86
CA ARG A 167 -10.98 3.04 67.47
C ARG A 167 -10.47 4.46 67.71
N LEU A 168 -9.87 4.69 68.88
CA LEU A 168 -9.30 5.97 69.30
C LEU A 168 -7.77 5.86 69.41
N GLY A 169 -7.05 6.68 68.64
CA GLY A 169 -5.59 6.68 68.55
C GLY A 169 -5.01 5.40 67.93
N ASP A 170 -3.68 5.25 68.04
CA ASP A 170 -2.96 4.09 67.53
C ASP A 170 -2.99 2.90 68.51
N CYS A 171 -2.82 1.69 67.98
CA CYS A 171 -2.79 0.45 68.78
C CYS A 171 -1.43 0.22 69.45
N ALA A 172 -0.99 1.13 70.33
CA ALA A 172 0.22 0.95 71.14
C ALA A 172 0.10 1.63 72.52
N PRO A 173 0.19 0.89 73.65
CA PRO A 173 0.39 -0.56 73.81
C PRO A 173 -0.90 -1.41 73.71
N SER A 174 -2.10 -0.80 73.69
CA SER A 174 -3.39 -1.49 73.54
C SER A 174 -4.38 -0.61 72.78
N CYS A 175 -5.20 -1.20 71.91
CA CYS A 175 -6.21 -0.45 71.15
C CYS A 175 -7.35 0.02 72.08
N VAL A 176 -7.66 1.31 72.08
CA VAL A 176 -8.82 1.86 72.79
C VAL A 176 -10.03 1.83 71.85
N GLN A 177 -11.11 1.14 72.25
CA GLN A 177 -12.28 0.93 71.39
C GLN A 177 -13.57 1.45 72.02
N PHE A 178 -14.17 2.47 71.39
CA PHE A 178 -15.51 2.90 71.71
C PHE A 178 -16.52 1.98 71.00
N SER A 179 -16.82 0.84 71.63
CA SER A 179 -17.71 -0.19 71.08
C SER A 179 -19.16 0.29 71.00
N ALA A 180 -19.91 -0.12 69.97
CA ALA A 180 -21.36 0.06 69.82
C ALA A 180 -22.17 -1.19 70.24
N ARG A 181 -21.50 -2.22 70.75
CA ARG A 181 -22.17 -3.37 71.38
C ARG A 181 -22.68 -2.98 72.77
N PRO A 182 -23.65 -3.72 73.35
CA PRO A 182 -24.18 -3.47 74.69
C PRO A 182 -23.19 -3.90 75.80
N VAL A 183 -21.98 -3.36 75.73
CA VAL A 183 -20.89 -3.48 76.71
C VAL A 183 -20.49 -2.07 77.17
N THR A 184 -19.84 -1.96 78.32
CA THR A 184 -19.25 -0.68 78.76
C THR A 184 -18.14 -0.28 77.78
N PRO A 185 -18.22 0.88 77.11
CA PRO A 185 -17.22 1.29 76.13
C PRO A 185 -15.99 1.91 76.79
N ASP A 186 -14.84 1.84 76.11
CA ASP A 186 -13.70 2.66 76.48
C ASP A 186 -13.92 4.13 76.07
N VAL A 187 -13.71 5.06 77.00
CA VAL A 187 -13.75 6.51 76.72
C VAL A 187 -12.35 7.11 76.90
N SER A 188 -11.89 7.87 75.90
CA SER A 188 -10.52 8.39 75.87
C SER A 188 -10.41 9.76 75.21
N SER A 189 -9.34 10.49 75.53
CA SER A 189 -8.98 11.76 74.89
C SER A 189 -8.27 11.59 73.54
N LEU A 190 -7.93 10.36 73.15
CA LEU A 190 -7.33 10.05 71.85
C LEU A 190 -8.29 10.33 70.70
N ALA A 191 -7.80 10.86 69.57
CA ALA A 191 -8.64 11.19 68.43
C ALA A 191 -9.22 9.94 67.75
N PRO A 192 -10.42 10.02 67.13
CA PRO A 192 -10.93 8.98 66.25
C PRO A 192 -9.92 8.59 65.16
N ALA A 193 -9.68 7.28 65.01
CA ALA A 193 -8.66 6.75 64.11
C ALA A 193 -9.21 5.73 63.09
N ALA A 194 -10.18 4.88 63.44
CA ALA A 194 -10.72 3.89 62.51
C ALA A 194 -12.15 3.43 62.87
N PHE A 195 -12.91 3.03 61.85
CA PHE A 195 -14.19 2.32 62.02
C PHE A 195 -13.95 0.81 61.96
N GLY A 196 -14.30 0.08 63.02
CA GLY A 196 -14.03 -1.35 63.14
C GLY A 196 -15.29 -2.21 62.97
N PHE A 197 -15.15 -3.30 62.21
CA PHE A 197 -16.20 -4.27 61.92
C PHE A 197 -15.73 -5.65 62.34
N LEU A 198 -16.56 -6.35 63.11
CA LEU A 198 -16.25 -7.66 63.70
C LEU A 198 -16.90 -8.81 62.94
N GLY A 199 -17.96 -8.54 62.17
CA GLY A 199 -18.73 -9.55 61.44
C GLY A 199 -18.60 -9.45 59.92
N PRO A 200 -18.94 -10.53 59.19
CA PRO A 200 -18.85 -10.57 57.73
C PRO A 200 -20.00 -9.85 57.01
N THR A 201 -21.07 -9.49 57.72
CA THR A 201 -22.27 -8.86 57.13
C THR A 201 -22.63 -7.57 57.86
N PRO A 202 -21.84 -6.49 57.72
CA PRO A 202 -22.19 -5.18 58.27
C PRO A 202 -23.54 -4.70 57.76
N ALA A 203 -24.31 -4.00 58.60
CA ALA A 203 -25.63 -3.50 58.23
C ALA A 203 -25.55 -2.35 57.21
N ALA A 204 -26.63 -2.17 56.45
CA ALA A 204 -26.72 -1.20 55.37
C ALA A 204 -26.88 0.26 55.85
N VAL A 205 -26.47 1.19 55.00
CA VAL A 205 -26.78 2.62 55.11
C VAL A 205 -27.58 3.06 53.88
N SER A 206 -28.76 3.64 54.07
CA SER A 206 -29.57 4.18 52.96
C SER A 206 -29.79 5.68 53.12
N ILE A 207 -29.62 6.43 52.03
CA ILE A 207 -29.83 7.88 51.99
C ILE A 207 -30.80 8.18 50.86
N THR A 208 -31.98 8.69 51.21
CA THR A 208 -33.00 9.09 50.23
C THR A 208 -33.13 10.60 50.20
N GLN A 209 -33.10 11.18 49.02
CA GLN A 209 -33.36 12.61 48.82
C GLN A 209 -34.87 12.86 48.64
N GLY A 210 -35.44 13.78 49.41
CA GLY A 210 -36.79 14.30 49.18
C GLY A 210 -36.86 15.34 48.06
N VAL A 211 -38.06 15.84 47.79
CA VAL A 211 -38.37 16.83 46.72
C VAL A 211 -37.92 18.26 47.08
N ALA A 212 -37.16 18.43 48.15
CA ALA A 212 -36.78 19.75 48.67
C ALA A 212 -35.60 20.37 47.88
N THR A 213 -35.60 21.71 47.80
CA THR A 213 -34.58 22.56 47.15
C THR A 213 -33.27 22.67 47.93
N THR A 214 -33.02 21.75 48.86
CA THR A 214 -31.85 21.71 49.75
C THR A 214 -31.31 20.29 49.81
N ALA A 215 -30.01 20.16 50.04
CA ALA A 215 -29.37 18.86 50.10
C ALA A 215 -29.86 17.99 51.26
N SER A 216 -29.86 16.66 51.08
CA SER A 216 -30.27 15.73 52.15
C SER A 216 -29.25 15.74 53.28
N LEU A 217 -27.98 15.46 52.96
CA LEU A 217 -26.88 15.53 53.92
C LEU A 217 -25.86 16.55 53.43
N GLN A 218 -25.68 17.62 54.19
CA GLN A 218 -24.71 18.67 53.87
C GLN A 218 -23.92 19.08 55.11
N VAL A 219 -22.59 19.09 54.99
CA VAL A 219 -21.70 19.72 55.98
C VAL A 219 -21.36 21.15 55.56
N PRO A 220 -20.90 22.02 56.48
CA PRO A 220 -20.53 23.39 56.16
C PRO A 220 -19.37 23.46 55.15
N THR A 221 -19.26 24.61 54.50
CA THR A 221 -18.15 24.91 53.58
C THR A 221 -16.80 24.81 54.29
N SER A 222 -15.84 24.13 53.67
CA SER A 222 -14.47 24.08 54.18
C SER A 222 -13.75 25.42 53.99
N SER A 223 -12.77 25.69 54.85
CA SER A 223 -11.86 26.84 54.77
C SER A 223 -10.46 26.38 54.37
N ALA A 224 -9.57 27.31 54.02
CA ALA A 224 -8.16 27.00 53.71
C ALA A 224 -7.42 26.30 54.87
N THR A 225 -7.84 26.51 56.12
CA THR A 225 -7.20 25.95 57.32
C THR A 225 -7.95 24.75 57.91
N VAL A 226 -9.20 24.48 57.49
CA VAL A 226 -10.03 23.41 58.07
C VAL A 226 -10.83 22.72 56.97
N THR A 227 -10.48 21.46 56.70
CA THR A 227 -11.24 20.56 55.80
C THR A 227 -12.42 19.94 56.55
N ARG A 228 -13.63 20.08 56.01
CA ARG A 228 -14.85 19.42 56.50
C ARG A 228 -15.08 18.13 55.74
N VAL A 229 -15.44 17.08 56.47
CA VAL A 229 -15.63 15.73 55.95
C VAL A 229 -17.07 15.29 56.16
N LEU A 230 -17.67 14.74 55.12
CA LEU A 230 -18.92 14.00 55.19
C LEU A 230 -18.61 12.53 54.88
N SER A 231 -18.74 11.67 55.89
CA SER A 231 -18.27 10.30 55.86
C SER A 231 -19.39 9.30 56.06
N VAL A 232 -19.52 8.35 55.15
CA VAL A 232 -20.47 7.23 55.25
C VAL A 232 -19.69 5.92 55.14
N VAL A 233 -19.63 5.14 56.21
CA VAL A 233 -18.84 3.89 56.24
C VAL A 233 -19.71 2.75 56.78
N GLY A 234 -20.02 1.72 55.99
CA GLY A 234 -20.88 0.65 56.48
C GLY A 234 -20.92 -0.57 55.59
N GLY A 235 -21.98 -1.37 55.71
CA GLY A 235 -22.29 -2.48 54.82
C GLY A 235 -22.71 -1.99 53.43
N PRO A 236 -23.72 -2.59 52.79
CA PRO A 236 -24.27 -2.08 51.53
C PRO A 236 -24.75 -0.62 51.69
N ILE A 237 -24.41 0.26 50.74
CA ILE A 237 -24.82 1.67 50.77
C ILE A 237 -25.72 1.97 49.58
N ALA A 238 -26.89 2.55 49.82
CA ALA A 238 -27.81 2.99 48.78
C ALA A 238 -28.06 4.51 48.88
N ILE A 239 -27.87 5.23 47.78
CA ILE A 239 -28.11 6.68 47.68
C ILE A 239 -29.10 6.92 46.55
N THR A 240 -30.31 7.35 46.89
CA THR A 240 -31.40 7.51 45.93
C THR A 240 -31.85 8.96 45.87
N GLY A 241 -31.83 9.53 44.66
CA GLY A 241 -32.31 10.88 44.40
C GLY A 241 -33.84 10.94 44.29
N PRO A 242 -34.39 12.11 43.92
CA PRO A 242 -35.85 12.33 43.89
C PRO A 242 -36.58 11.68 42.70
N GLY A 243 -35.88 11.05 41.75
CA GLY A 243 -36.47 10.28 40.64
C GLY A 243 -37.05 11.08 39.47
N ALA A 244 -37.70 12.24 39.70
CA ALA A 244 -38.28 13.08 38.64
C ALA A 244 -38.25 14.59 38.95
N LEU A 245 -37.59 15.37 38.09
CA LEU A 245 -37.85 16.81 37.91
C LEU A 245 -38.69 16.96 36.63
N ARG A 246 -39.72 17.81 36.67
CA ARG A 246 -40.74 17.97 35.60
C ARG A 246 -40.19 18.48 34.25
N ASP A 247 -38.95 18.97 34.19
CA ASP A 247 -38.29 19.35 32.94
C ASP A 247 -36.96 18.61 32.76
N ALA A 248 -36.86 17.87 31.66
CA ALA A 248 -35.72 17.03 31.31
C ALA A 248 -34.54 17.80 30.66
N VAL A 249 -34.61 19.13 30.58
CA VAL A 249 -33.72 19.94 29.72
C VAL A 249 -32.64 20.70 30.51
N THR A 250 -32.78 20.89 31.82
CA THR A 250 -31.77 21.60 32.63
C THR A 250 -30.84 20.61 33.37
N PRO A 251 -29.51 20.82 33.34
CA PRO A 251 -28.56 20.07 34.18
C PRO A 251 -28.98 20.11 35.65
N PRO A 252 -28.63 19.09 36.47
CA PRO A 252 -28.92 19.12 37.90
C PRO A 252 -28.36 20.42 38.48
N GLN A 253 -29.24 21.34 38.90
CA GLN A 253 -28.80 22.54 39.59
C GLN A 253 -28.23 22.11 40.95
N THR A 254 -27.11 22.69 41.35
CA THR A 254 -26.36 22.44 42.60
C THR A 254 -27.20 22.51 43.88
N ASN A 255 -28.43 23.00 43.79
CA ASN A 255 -29.35 23.18 44.90
C ASN A 255 -30.13 21.89 45.26
N ALA A 256 -29.97 20.81 44.50
CA ALA A 256 -30.64 19.53 44.76
C ALA A 256 -29.65 18.35 44.88
N SER A 257 -28.48 18.55 45.50
CA SER A 257 -27.50 17.48 45.71
C SER A 257 -27.83 16.58 46.92
N THR A 258 -27.61 15.27 46.84
CA THR A 258 -28.01 14.33 47.91
C THR A 258 -27.03 14.32 49.09
N VAL A 259 -25.73 14.29 48.79
CA VAL A 259 -24.62 14.19 49.75
C VAL A 259 -23.58 15.25 49.41
N VAL A 260 -23.34 16.23 50.30
CA VAL A 260 -22.59 17.45 49.96
C VAL A 260 -21.56 17.83 51.02
N ALA A 261 -20.32 18.08 50.59
CA ALA A 261 -19.26 18.67 51.41
C ALA A 261 -18.52 19.77 50.61
N PRO A 262 -19.02 21.02 50.60
CA PRO A 262 -18.47 22.06 49.73
C PRO A 262 -17.01 22.39 50.08
N ARG A 263 -16.11 22.35 49.09
CA ARG A 263 -14.65 22.50 49.26
C ARG A 263 -14.00 21.45 50.20
N GLY A 264 -14.78 20.45 50.62
CA GLY A 264 -14.44 19.49 51.66
C GLY A 264 -14.18 18.11 51.10
N ARG A 265 -14.43 17.09 51.91
CA ARG A 265 -14.29 15.70 51.49
C ARG A 265 -15.61 14.96 51.66
N VAL A 266 -16.08 14.32 50.60
CA VAL A 266 -17.11 13.27 50.72
C VAL A 266 -16.40 11.93 50.65
N GLN A 267 -16.59 11.08 51.66
CA GLN A 267 -16.02 9.73 51.67
C GLN A 267 -17.11 8.69 51.89
N ILE A 268 -17.20 7.72 50.97
CA ILE A 268 -18.21 6.66 50.99
C ILE A 268 -17.49 5.32 50.89
N VAL A 269 -17.64 4.49 51.91
CA VAL A 269 -16.94 3.22 52.04
C VAL A 269 -17.92 2.12 52.38
N SER A 270 -18.02 1.13 51.50
CA SER A 270 -18.83 -0.07 51.73
C SER A 270 -17.92 -1.27 51.97
N VAL A 271 -18.13 -1.97 53.08
CA VAL A 271 -17.35 -3.14 53.51
C VAL A 271 -18.26 -4.36 53.68
N ALA A 272 -17.73 -5.56 53.45
CA ALA A 272 -18.48 -6.81 53.49
C ALA A 272 -17.69 -7.95 54.16
N SER A 273 -16.80 -7.58 55.09
CA SER A 273 -15.99 -8.50 55.88
C SER A 273 -15.58 -7.83 57.20
N ALA A 274 -15.04 -8.60 58.13
CA ALA A 274 -14.41 -8.05 59.32
C ALA A 274 -13.11 -7.31 58.95
N GLY A 275 -12.80 -6.26 59.69
CA GLY A 275 -11.64 -5.40 59.44
C GLY A 275 -11.81 -3.99 60.01
N GLU A 276 -10.87 -3.10 59.72
CA GLU A 276 -10.90 -1.68 60.09
C GLU A 276 -10.76 -0.77 58.87
N ALA A 277 -11.64 0.22 58.76
CA ALA A 277 -11.50 1.33 57.83
C ALA A 277 -10.72 2.45 58.53
N VAL A 278 -9.41 2.55 58.24
CA VAL A 278 -8.48 3.44 58.94
C VAL A 278 -8.49 4.83 58.29
N MET A 279 -8.77 5.85 59.10
CA MET A 279 -8.72 7.25 58.69
C MET A 279 -7.25 7.68 58.58
N THR A 280 -6.81 8.12 57.39
CA THR A 280 -5.40 8.53 57.19
C THR A 280 -5.27 10.06 57.10
N ALA A 281 -4.05 10.56 57.30
CA ALA A 281 -3.73 12.00 57.21
C ALA A 281 -3.76 12.55 55.76
N LEU A 282 -3.62 11.68 54.77
CA LEU A 282 -3.80 11.98 53.35
C LEU A 282 -5.28 11.88 52.97
N PRO A 283 -5.74 12.29 51.77
CA PRO A 283 -7.15 12.27 51.44
C PRO A 283 -7.84 10.89 51.40
N ASP A 284 -7.12 9.83 51.79
CA ASP A 284 -7.51 8.44 51.64
C ASP A 284 -8.02 7.79 52.94
N ILE A 285 -8.81 6.72 52.79
CA ILE A 285 -9.24 5.82 53.86
C ILE A 285 -8.73 4.42 53.52
N ASN A 286 -7.89 3.86 54.39
CA ASN A 286 -7.31 2.55 54.15
C ASN A 286 -8.35 1.48 54.49
N VAL A 287 -8.59 0.59 53.54
CA VAL A 287 -9.53 -0.54 53.63
C VAL A 287 -8.85 -1.89 53.34
N ASP A 288 -7.52 -1.94 53.41
CA ASP A 288 -6.71 -3.12 53.04
C ASP A 288 -6.86 -4.27 54.03
N SER A 289 -7.32 -3.99 55.25
CA SER A 289 -7.58 -5.00 56.27
C SER A 289 -8.83 -5.85 55.98
N PHE A 290 -9.72 -5.40 55.08
CA PHE A 290 -10.93 -6.12 54.70
C PHE A 290 -10.64 -7.15 53.60
N THR A 291 -11.12 -8.38 53.77
CA THR A 291 -11.02 -9.43 52.75
C THR A 291 -12.06 -9.25 51.62
N ALA A 292 -13.15 -8.53 51.91
CA ALA A 292 -14.21 -8.21 50.96
C ALA A 292 -14.81 -6.82 51.24
N LEU A 293 -15.04 -6.06 50.16
CA LEU A 293 -15.74 -4.78 50.18
C LEU A 293 -17.19 -4.95 49.70
N GLY A 294 -18.08 -4.05 50.14
CA GLY A 294 -19.52 -4.14 49.90
C GLY A 294 -20.01 -3.39 48.66
N ARG A 295 -21.32 -3.42 48.41
CA ARG A 295 -21.97 -2.80 47.25
C ARG A 295 -22.40 -1.36 47.55
N ILE A 296 -22.20 -0.46 46.59
CA ILE A 296 -22.73 0.90 46.58
C ILE A 296 -23.64 1.07 45.37
N ASP A 297 -24.89 1.48 45.60
CA ASP A 297 -25.87 1.82 44.57
C ASP A 297 -26.23 3.31 44.65
N ILE A 298 -26.08 4.03 43.53
CA ILE A 298 -26.41 5.45 43.41
C ILE A 298 -27.40 5.61 42.26
N SER A 299 -28.62 6.07 42.54
CA SER A 299 -29.70 6.06 41.53
C SER A 299 -30.64 7.26 41.61
N GLY A 300 -31.51 7.41 40.62
CA GLY A 300 -32.66 8.31 40.68
C GLY A 300 -32.28 9.80 40.68
N ARG A 301 -31.23 10.20 39.94
CA ARG A 301 -30.68 11.57 39.89
C ARG A 301 -30.02 12.01 41.20
N ALA A 302 -29.58 11.05 42.02
CA ALA A 302 -28.74 11.35 43.17
C ALA A 302 -27.45 12.07 42.74
N VAL A 303 -27.01 13.01 43.56
CA VAL A 303 -25.76 13.76 43.33
C VAL A 303 -24.89 13.73 44.59
N ILE A 304 -23.65 13.28 44.44
CA ILE A 304 -22.59 13.42 45.43
C ILE A 304 -21.71 14.59 45.01
N ASP A 305 -21.53 15.59 45.89
CA ASP A 305 -20.93 16.87 45.50
C ASP A 305 -19.90 17.39 46.51
N ALA A 306 -18.65 17.55 46.06
CA ALA A 306 -17.58 18.19 46.81
C ALA A 306 -17.15 19.55 46.19
N SER A 307 -17.92 20.09 45.24
CA SER A 307 -17.57 21.28 44.46
C SER A 307 -17.43 22.53 45.32
N GLY A 308 -16.67 23.52 44.82
CA GLY A 308 -16.52 24.82 45.46
C GLY A 308 -15.23 25.53 45.08
N ALA A 309 -14.91 26.64 45.75
CA ALA A 309 -13.68 27.38 45.48
C ALA A 309 -12.41 26.58 45.83
N GLY A 310 -11.63 26.18 44.83
CA GLY A 310 -10.52 25.22 45.00
C GLY A 310 -10.96 23.75 45.08
N SER A 311 -12.23 23.44 44.78
CA SER A 311 -12.87 22.11 44.85
C SER A 311 -12.66 21.36 46.17
N GLY A 312 -13.25 20.17 46.24
CA GLY A 312 -13.03 19.20 47.30
C GLY A 312 -12.71 17.83 46.70
N THR A 313 -12.65 16.80 47.53
CA THR A 313 -12.38 15.42 47.10
C THR A 313 -13.59 14.53 47.34
N VAL A 314 -13.97 13.74 46.33
CA VAL A 314 -14.88 12.59 46.49
C VAL A 314 -14.08 11.30 46.49
N LEU A 315 -14.24 10.52 47.55
CA LEU A 315 -13.58 9.24 47.75
C LEU A 315 -14.60 8.11 47.83
N ILE A 316 -14.46 7.08 46.99
CA ILE A 316 -15.32 5.89 47.04
C ILE A 316 -14.46 4.64 47.18
N ARG A 317 -14.82 3.77 48.13
CA ARG A 317 -14.25 2.43 48.33
C ARG A 317 -15.38 1.40 48.31
N ALA A 318 -15.36 0.46 47.37
CA ALA A 318 -16.42 -0.53 47.22
C ALA A 318 -15.93 -1.87 46.67
N GLY A 319 -16.73 -2.91 46.85
CA GLY A 319 -16.62 -4.17 46.11
C GLY A 319 -17.36 -4.12 44.77
N ARG A 320 -18.46 -3.36 44.70
CA ARG A 320 -19.21 -3.09 43.47
C ARG A 320 -19.81 -1.68 43.54
N LEU A 321 -19.77 -0.95 42.44
CA LEU A 321 -20.40 0.37 42.32
C LEU A 321 -21.38 0.37 41.14
N VAL A 322 -22.66 0.66 41.40
CA VAL A 322 -23.67 0.83 40.36
C VAL A 322 -24.19 2.25 40.42
N MET A 323 -24.14 2.96 39.30
CA MET A 323 -24.66 4.30 39.13
C MET A 323 -25.67 4.31 37.99
N ASP A 324 -26.92 4.68 38.30
CA ASP A 324 -28.00 4.76 37.33
C ASP A 324 -28.60 6.16 37.31
N ASN A 325 -28.40 6.90 36.21
CA ASN A 325 -28.85 8.30 36.09
C ASN A 325 -28.45 9.13 37.32
N ALA A 326 -27.19 9.08 37.73
CA ALA A 326 -26.67 9.72 38.94
C ALA A 326 -25.33 10.43 38.68
N SER A 327 -24.94 11.36 39.56
CA SER A 327 -23.75 12.20 39.34
C SER A 327 -22.81 12.23 40.55
N ILE A 328 -21.51 12.15 40.28
CA ILE A 328 -20.43 12.48 41.23
C ILE A 328 -19.73 13.74 40.74
N LEU A 329 -19.67 14.78 41.57
CA LEU A 329 -19.15 16.10 41.22
C LEU A 329 -18.03 16.54 42.16
N ALA A 330 -16.94 17.05 41.60
CA ALA A 330 -15.85 17.69 42.33
C ALA A 330 -15.33 18.91 41.54
N ASN A 331 -16.22 19.85 41.24
CA ASN A 331 -15.92 20.98 40.39
C ASN A 331 -15.12 22.06 41.14
N THR A 332 -14.07 22.57 40.50
CA THR A 332 -13.25 23.68 40.96
C THR A 332 -13.90 24.99 40.51
N MET A 333 -14.44 25.77 41.44
CA MET A 333 -15.01 27.08 41.18
C MET A 333 -13.98 28.19 41.49
N GLY A 334 -14.01 29.31 40.80
CA GLY A 334 -13.10 30.43 41.05
C GLY A 334 -11.62 30.14 40.74
N ASN A 335 -10.72 30.96 41.31
CA ASN A 335 -9.31 31.00 40.92
C ASN A 335 -8.37 30.15 41.80
N ALA A 336 -8.88 29.51 42.85
CA ALA A 336 -8.05 28.64 43.69
C ALA A 336 -7.84 27.29 42.99
N ALA A 337 -6.62 26.73 43.10
CA ALA A 337 -6.34 25.40 42.59
C ALA A 337 -7.22 24.33 43.26
N GLY A 338 -7.69 23.41 42.44
CA GLY A 338 -8.45 22.23 42.80
C GLY A 338 -7.65 21.28 43.70
N ALA A 339 -8.34 20.36 44.39
CA ALA A 339 -7.68 19.23 45.03
C ALA A 339 -7.01 18.39 43.95
N ALA A 340 -5.72 18.05 44.12
CA ALA A 340 -4.98 17.27 43.12
C ALA A 340 -5.71 15.97 42.72
N ARG A 341 -6.40 15.33 43.67
CA ARG A 341 -7.34 14.23 43.42
C ARG A 341 -8.76 14.72 43.70
N ALA A 342 -9.45 15.19 42.66
CA ALA A 342 -10.82 15.67 42.77
C ALA A 342 -11.79 14.49 42.99
N VAL A 343 -11.62 13.41 42.22
CA VAL A 343 -12.39 12.17 42.39
C VAL A 343 -11.46 10.97 42.40
N ASN A 344 -11.56 10.15 43.44
CA ASN A 344 -10.79 8.94 43.57
C ASN A 344 -11.67 7.74 43.95
N LEU A 345 -11.80 6.81 43.01
CA LEU A 345 -12.67 5.64 43.07
C LEU A 345 -11.80 4.38 43.12
N VAL A 346 -12.02 3.53 44.12
CA VAL A 346 -11.40 2.21 44.20
C VAL A 346 -12.51 1.18 44.40
N VAL A 347 -12.78 0.40 43.35
CA VAL A 347 -13.83 -0.62 43.30
C VAL A 347 -13.19 -1.97 43.01
N LYS A 348 -13.18 -2.91 43.96
CA LYS A 348 -12.49 -4.20 43.76
C LYS A 348 -13.14 -5.08 42.67
N GLY A 349 -14.43 -4.89 42.41
CA GLY A 349 -15.20 -5.58 41.38
C GLY A 349 -15.77 -4.62 40.32
N PRO A 350 -16.96 -4.90 39.76
CA PRO A 350 -17.50 -4.13 38.65
C PRO A 350 -17.97 -2.73 39.06
N MET A 351 -17.69 -1.75 38.20
CA MET A 351 -18.25 -0.40 38.20
C MET A 351 -19.15 -0.22 36.97
N GLU A 352 -20.44 0.03 37.19
CA GLU A 352 -21.47 0.13 36.14
C GLU A 352 -22.10 1.51 36.16
N LEU A 353 -22.02 2.26 35.05
CA LEU A 353 -22.68 3.54 34.86
C LEU A 353 -23.68 3.43 33.71
N THR A 354 -24.95 3.67 34.01
CA THR A 354 -26.08 3.53 33.08
C THR A 354 -26.95 4.78 33.03
N ASN A 355 -27.70 4.93 31.93
CA ASN A 355 -28.77 5.93 31.78
C ASN A 355 -28.33 7.38 32.09
N GLY A 356 -27.18 7.79 31.56
CA GLY A 356 -26.65 9.16 31.70
C GLY A 356 -25.94 9.42 33.03
N ALA A 357 -25.47 8.39 33.73
CA ALA A 357 -24.68 8.56 34.93
C ALA A 357 -23.32 9.24 34.63
N THR A 358 -22.89 10.16 35.50
CA THR A 358 -21.67 10.97 35.26
C THR A 358 -20.73 11.05 36.45
N VAL A 359 -19.43 11.07 36.18
CA VAL A 359 -18.38 11.41 37.14
C VAL A 359 -17.61 12.60 36.59
N ARG A 360 -17.65 13.75 37.28
CA ARG A 360 -17.19 15.03 36.76
C ARG A 360 -16.26 15.77 37.72
N ALA A 361 -15.20 16.33 37.16
CA ALA A 361 -14.29 17.27 37.82
C ALA A 361 -14.04 18.44 36.86
N GLU A 362 -14.87 19.47 36.95
CA GLU A 362 -14.86 20.60 36.03
C GLU A 362 -14.26 21.85 36.66
N THR A 363 -13.60 22.69 35.85
CA THR A 363 -12.98 23.94 36.32
C THR A 363 -13.70 25.15 35.75
N PHE A 364 -14.20 26.01 36.64
CA PHE A 364 -14.95 27.23 36.34
C PHE A 364 -14.26 28.43 37.02
N GLY A 365 -13.29 29.05 36.34
CA GLY A 365 -12.58 30.23 36.86
C GLY A 365 -11.36 30.58 36.02
N ALA A 366 -10.95 31.86 36.02
CA ALA A 366 -9.91 32.35 35.10
C ALA A 366 -8.50 31.78 35.39
N ALA A 367 -8.22 31.37 36.63
CA ALA A 367 -6.91 30.86 37.05
C ALA A 367 -6.94 29.57 37.89
N GLY A 368 -8.10 28.94 38.03
CA GLY A 368 -8.22 27.67 38.76
C GLY A 368 -7.60 26.52 37.95
N LEU A 369 -6.98 25.55 38.63
CA LEU A 369 -6.50 24.30 38.05
C LEU A 369 -7.39 23.16 38.54
N GLY A 370 -7.95 22.34 37.65
CA GLY A 370 -8.83 21.24 38.05
C GLY A 370 -8.06 20.02 38.57
N GLY A 371 -8.66 19.24 39.48
CA GLY A 371 -8.09 17.96 39.94
C GLY A 371 -8.34 16.77 39.02
N ASP A 372 -7.54 15.72 39.20
CA ASP A 372 -7.63 14.45 38.47
C ASP A 372 -8.89 13.65 38.84
N ILE A 373 -9.34 12.84 37.89
CA ILE A 373 -10.26 11.71 38.14
C ILE A 373 -9.47 10.42 37.99
N SER A 374 -9.43 9.62 39.06
CA SER A 374 -8.78 8.31 39.08
C SER A 374 -9.76 7.23 39.49
N ALA A 375 -9.88 6.18 38.70
CA ALA A 375 -10.70 5.01 38.99
C ALA A 375 -9.88 3.72 38.88
N THR A 376 -9.71 3.01 40.00
CA THR A 376 -9.14 1.65 40.01
C THR A 376 -10.28 0.67 40.22
N VAL A 377 -10.59 -0.14 39.21
CA VAL A 377 -11.81 -0.95 39.16
C VAL A 377 -11.51 -2.40 38.79
N GLY A 378 -12.37 -3.36 39.15
CA GLY A 378 -12.29 -4.72 38.61
C GLY A 378 -12.75 -4.79 37.14
N SER A 379 -13.77 -4.02 36.78
CA SER A 379 -14.22 -3.79 35.40
C SER A 379 -15.02 -2.49 35.34
N LEU A 380 -15.14 -1.87 34.15
CA LEU A 380 -15.91 -0.66 33.92
C LEU A 380 -16.92 -0.86 32.79
N SER A 381 -18.18 -0.47 33.00
CA SER A 381 -19.19 -0.39 31.95
C SER A 381 -19.79 1.01 31.89
N LEU A 382 -19.68 1.66 30.74
CA LEU A 382 -20.26 2.97 30.44
C LEU A 382 -21.30 2.82 29.33
N THR A 383 -22.59 2.92 29.68
CA THR A 383 -23.69 2.73 28.72
C THR A 383 -24.79 3.78 28.85
N GLY A 384 -25.58 3.96 27.79
CA GLY A 384 -26.77 4.83 27.83
C GLY A 384 -26.44 6.32 28.07
N GLY A 385 -25.34 6.84 27.50
CA GLY A 385 -24.91 8.23 27.64
C GLY A 385 -24.06 8.51 28.88
N SER A 386 -23.58 7.47 29.57
CA SER A 386 -22.85 7.61 30.82
C SER A 386 -21.36 7.88 30.61
N ASN A 387 -20.76 8.78 31.41
CA ASN A 387 -19.39 9.19 31.17
C ASN A 387 -18.58 9.55 32.41
N ILE A 388 -17.26 9.49 32.26
CA ILE A 388 -16.29 10.05 33.19
C ILE A 388 -15.60 11.20 32.46
N SER A 389 -15.75 12.42 32.96
CA SER A 389 -15.31 13.62 32.25
C SER A 389 -14.58 14.63 33.12
N ARG A 390 -13.43 15.10 32.61
CA ARG A 390 -12.67 16.21 33.16
C ARG A 390 -12.66 17.35 32.15
N THR A 391 -13.21 18.50 32.53
CA THR A 391 -13.36 19.66 31.65
C THR A 391 -12.76 20.91 32.29
N SER A 392 -11.89 21.64 31.60
CA SER A 392 -11.38 22.93 32.08
C SER A 392 -11.85 24.10 31.22
N GLN A 393 -12.49 25.09 31.85
CA GLN A 393 -12.84 26.38 31.24
C GLN A 393 -11.91 27.52 31.72
N SER A 394 -10.72 27.18 32.23
CA SER A 394 -9.74 28.17 32.68
C SER A 394 -9.10 28.93 31.51
N PHE A 395 -8.63 30.15 31.78
CA PHE A 395 -8.01 31.07 30.81
C PHE A 395 -6.52 31.36 31.10
N ASN A 396 -5.92 30.76 32.14
CA ASN A 396 -4.52 30.97 32.51
C ASN A 396 -3.73 29.65 32.54
N PHE A 397 -2.50 29.70 32.03
CA PHE A 397 -1.54 28.60 32.05
C PHE A 397 -0.80 28.48 33.38
N ALA A 398 -0.75 27.27 33.95
CA ALA A 398 0.31 26.93 34.87
C ALA A 398 1.58 26.66 34.07
N VAL A 399 2.64 27.41 34.33
CA VAL A 399 3.97 27.21 33.75
C VAL A 399 4.95 26.77 34.83
N ASP A 400 5.91 25.91 34.46
CA ASP A 400 7.02 25.53 35.33
C ASP A 400 8.01 26.69 35.50
N ALA A 401 9.06 26.46 36.27
CA ALA A 401 10.11 27.45 36.52
C ALA A 401 10.86 27.90 35.25
N THR A 402 10.72 27.18 34.14
CA THR A 402 11.32 27.51 32.83
C THR A 402 10.34 28.25 31.91
N GLY A 403 9.09 28.44 32.34
CA GLY A 403 8.03 29.03 31.53
C GLY A 403 7.29 28.01 30.64
N ALA A 404 7.55 26.71 30.79
CA ALA A 404 6.88 25.66 30.01
C ALA A 404 5.55 25.24 30.67
N PRO A 405 4.45 25.02 29.92
CA PRO A 405 3.16 24.62 30.51
C PRO A 405 3.27 23.32 31.31
N THR A 406 2.83 23.31 32.57
CA THR A 406 2.75 22.09 33.39
C THR A 406 1.40 21.40 33.19
N PRO A 407 1.35 20.10 32.84
CA PRO A 407 0.10 19.39 32.68
C PRO A 407 -0.61 19.25 34.02
N THR A 408 -1.92 19.46 34.00
CA THR A 408 -2.81 19.22 35.13
C THR A 408 -3.63 17.95 34.91
N GLY A 409 -4.33 17.51 35.94
CA GLY A 409 -4.83 16.15 36.12
C GLY A 409 -5.70 15.43 35.07
N GLY A 410 -5.34 14.24 34.58
CA GLY A 410 -6.15 13.56 33.55
C GLY A 410 -7.40 12.82 34.05
N VAL A 411 -7.99 12.04 33.13
CA VAL A 411 -8.86 10.91 33.47
C VAL A 411 -8.01 9.64 33.41
N THR A 412 -7.89 8.94 34.53
CA THR A 412 -7.16 7.66 34.60
C THR A 412 -8.10 6.54 35.05
N VAL A 413 -8.20 5.49 34.23
CA VAL A 413 -8.93 4.26 34.55
C VAL A 413 -7.97 3.08 34.53
N ASP A 414 -7.83 2.43 35.67
CA ASP A 414 -7.06 1.20 35.84
C ASP A 414 -8.02 0.05 36.15
N ALA A 415 -8.27 -0.78 35.15
CA ALA A 415 -9.04 -2.02 35.22
C ALA A 415 -8.13 -3.24 34.97
N THR A 416 -6.90 -3.21 35.49
CA THR A 416 -5.94 -4.32 35.32
C THR A 416 -6.57 -5.65 35.75
N GLY A 417 -6.68 -6.60 34.82
CA GLY A 417 -7.31 -7.90 35.05
C GLY A 417 -8.77 -8.02 34.55
N GLY A 418 -9.41 -6.92 34.13
CA GLY A 418 -10.80 -6.94 33.66
C GLY A 418 -11.08 -6.13 32.39
N THR A 419 -12.37 -5.94 32.12
CA THR A 419 -12.87 -5.35 30.87
C THR A 419 -13.38 -3.93 31.07
N ILE A 420 -13.10 -3.05 30.11
CA ILE A 420 -13.74 -1.74 29.97
C ILE A 420 -14.66 -1.76 28.75
N THR A 421 -15.95 -1.54 28.97
CA THR A 421 -16.97 -1.47 27.93
C THR A 421 -17.49 -0.04 27.79
N VAL A 422 -17.46 0.50 26.57
CA VAL A 422 -17.99 1.83 26.24
C VAL A 422 -18.98 1.71 25.08
N SER A 423 -20.28 1.84 25.37
CA SER A 423 -21.33 1.64 24.36
C SER A 423 -22.38 2.75 24.40
N GLY A 424 -22.75 3.26 23.23
CA GLY A 424 -23.78 4.28 23.06
C GLY A 424 -23.25 5.69 22.88
N THR A 425 -24.07 6.53 22.24
CA THR A 425 -23.81 7.97 22.06
C THR A 425 -23.61 8.66 23.41
N ASN A 426 -22.61 9.54 23.50
CA ASN A 426 -22.20 10.25 24.72
C ASN A 426 -21.71 9.35 25.87
N SER A 427 -21.60 8.03 25.66
CA SER A 427 -20.92 7.16 26.61
C SER A 427 -19.42 7.24 26.39
N GLY A 428 -18.64 7.48 27.44
CA GLY A 428 -17.20 7.62 27.24
C GLY A 428 -16.34 8.17 28.35
N LEU A 429 -15.06 8.27 28.03
CA LEU A 429 -14.03 8.93 28.83
C LEU A 429 -13.62 10.22 28.12
N PHE A 430 -13.74 11.36 28.80
CA PHE A 430 -13.57 12.66 28.16
C PHE A 430 -12.60 13.55 28.94
N SER A 431 -11.63 14.14 28.23
CA SER A 431 -10.73 15.18 28.76
C SER A 431 -10.78 16.40 27.85
N THR A 432 -11.45 17.48 28.27
CA THR A 432 -11.65 18.68 27.44
C THR A 432 -11.04 19.93 28.08
N THR A 433 -10.28 20.74 27.33
CA THR A 433 -9.69 21.99 27.82
C THR A 433 -9.98 23.18 26.91
N PHE A 434 -10.00 24.38 27.50
CA PHE A 434 -10.09 25.66 26.78
C PHE A 434 -8.75 26.41 26.79
N SER A 435 -8.09 26.60 27.93
CA SER A 435 -6.78 27.32 27.96
C SER A 435 -5.76 26.68 28.90
N GLU A 436 -6.05 25.46 29.38
CA GLU A 436 -5.19 24.71 30.30
C GLU A 436 -4.50 23.54 29.57
N TYR A 437 -3.35 23.06 30.06
CA TYR A 437 -2.73 21.83 29.57
C TYR A 437 -3.20 20.63 30.41
N LEU A 438 -3.98 19.72 29.84
CA LEU A 438 -4.45 18.51 30.57
C LEU A 438 -3.57 17.31 30.24
N SER A 439 -3.45 16.37 31.18
CA SER A 439 -2.72 15.10 30.98
C SER A 439 -3.42 14.11 30.04
N GLY A 440 -4.70 14.34 29.71
CA GLY A 440 -5.47 13.53 28.75
C GLY A 440 -6.19 12.34 29.38
N VAL A 441 -6.23 11.21 28.66
CA VAL A 441 -6.95 9.99 29.07
C VAL A 441 -5.98 8.82 29.12
N THR A 442 -5.90 8.13 30.26
CA THR A 442 -5.07 6.93 30.44
C THR A 442 -5.94 5.74 30.83
N VAL A 443 -5.81 4.64 30.09
CA VAL A 443 -6.57 3.41 30.29
C VAL A 443 -5.63 2.21 30.40
N LYS A 444 -5.84 1.38 31.42
CA LYS A 444 -5.24 0.05 31.57
C LYS A 444 -6.33 -0.99 31.76
N ALA A 445 -6.33 -2.08 30.98
CA ALA A 445 -7.32 -3.15 31.10
C ALA A 445 -6.79 -4.48 30.57
N SER A 446 -7.50 -5.59 30.79
CA SER A 446 -7.27 -6.82 30.01
C SER A 446 -7.91 -6.73 28.62
N SER A 447 -9.06 -6.04 28.52
CA SER A 447 -9.76 -5.82 27.26
C SER A 447 -10.52 -4.50 27.26
N VAL A 448 -10.51 -3.78 26.15
CA VAL A 448 -11.31 -2.57 25.90
C VAL A 448 -12.25 -2.84 24.73
N ALA A 449 -13.55 -2.78 24.99
CA ALA A 449 -14.59 -2.99 23.98
C ALA A 449 -15.43 -1.73 23.80
N MET A 450 -15.46 -1.19 22.59
CA MET A 450 -16.21 0.01 22.25
C MET A 450 -17.19 -0.27 21.11
N SER A 451 -18.45 0.13 21.28
CA SER A 451 -19.49 -0.05 20.26
C SER A 451 -20.46 1.13 20.21
N ASP A 452 -21.31 1.20 19.18
CA ASP A 452 -22.48 2.09 19.12
C ASP A 452 -22.18 3.57 19.41
N ARG A 453 -21.12 4.12 18.81
CA ARG A 453 -20.57 5.48 19.06
C ARG A 453 -19.91 5.72 20.42
N GLY A 454 -19.56 4.67 21.16
CA GLY A 454 -18.74 4.78 22.35
C GLY A 454 -17.45 5.54 22.07
N THR A 455 -17.06 6.46 22.96
CA THR A 455 -16.01 7.44 22.67
C THR A 455 -14.97 7.54 23.80
N MET A 456 -13.69 7.63 23.43
CA MET A 456 -12.64 8.15 24.30
C MET A 456 -12.03 9.38 23.65
N SER A 457 -11.95 10.51 24.36
CA SER A 457 -11.44 11.73 23.74
C SER A 457 -10.56 12.61 24.63
N SER A 458 -9.62 13.27 23.97
CA SER A 458 -8.90 14.42 24.50
C SER A 458 -9.03 15.59 23.55
N VAL A 459 -9.59 16.70 24.02
CA VAL A 459 -9.95 17.84 23.17
C VAL A 459 -9.42 19.13 23.76
N ALA A 460 -8.73 19.92 22.95
CA ALA A 460 -8.38 21.29 23.24
C ALA A 460 -9.22 22.25 22.39
N GLN A 461 -9.66 23.32 23.02
CA GLN A 461 -10.26 24.51 22.40
C GLN A 461 -9.33 25.70 22.68
N PHE A 462 -9.52 26.85 22.02
CA PHE A 462 -8.71 28.08 22.20
C PHE A 462 -7.21 27.80 22.41
N ASP A 463 -6.48 28.51 23.25
CA ASP A 463 -5.03 28.34 23.44
C ASP A 463 -4.64 27.11 24.29
N GLY A 464 -5.59 26.26 24.70
CA GLY A 464 -5.33 25.05 25.49
C GLY A 464 -4.57 23.96 24.74
N LEU A 465 -3.83 23.12 25.47
CA LEU A 465 -3.11 21.95 24.93
C LEU A 465 -3.84 20.66 25.33
N SER A 466 -4.21 19.85 24.34
CA SER A 466 -4.85 18.56 24.62
C SER A 466 -3.82 17.54 25.08
N GLY A 467 -4.21 16.70 26.03
CA GLY A 467 -3.36 15.65 26.57
C GLY A 467 -3.33 14.41 25.67
N ASN A 468 -2.40 13.51 25.96
CA ASN A 468 -2.30 12.26 25.21
C ASN A 468 -3.43 11.29 25.61
N ILE A 469 -3.82 10.44 24.67
CA ILE A 469 -4.65 9.27 24.98
C ILE A 469 -3.73 8.05 24.98
N SER A 470 -3.65 7.35 26.10
CA SER A 470 -2.84 6.14 26.25
C SER A 470 -3.74 4.96 26.62
N VAL A 471 -3.77 3.93 25.76
CA VAL A 471 -4.53 2.70 25.98
C VAL A 471 -3.57 1.53 26.07
N ASN A 472 -3.50 0.88 27.22
CA ASN A 472 -2.74 -0.35 27.44
C ASN A 472 -3.72 -1.48 27.75
N THR A 473 -3.85 -2.45 26.85
CA THR A 473 -4.86 -3.51 26.96
C THR A 473 -4.41 -4.81 26.32
N GLY A 474 -4.90 -5.97 26.74
CA GLY A 474 -4.69 -7.20 25.96
C GLY A 474 -5.39 -7.11 24.59
N THR A 475 -6.68 -6.77 24.59
CA THR A 475 -7.47 -6.61 23.36
C THR A 475 -8.14 -5.24 23.28
N LEU A 476 -8.18 -4.65 22.08
CA LEU A 476 -8.96 -3.44 21.77
C LEU A 476 -9.89 -3.73 20.59
N THR A 477 -11.20 -3.58 20.80
CA THR A 477 -12.20 -3.70 19.73
C THR A 477 -13.03 -2.42 19.64
N ALA A 478 -13.17 -1.86 18.43
CA ALA A 478 -14.03 -0.70 18.18
C ALA A 478 -14.93 -0.93 16.96
N THR A 479 -16.25 -0.89 17.17
CA THR A 479 -17.26 -1.12 16.13
C THR A 479 -18.41 -0.10 16.17
N GLY A 480 -19.26 -0.07 15.13
CA GLY A 480 -20.51 0.70 15.13
C GLY A 480 -20.34 2.22 15.31
N GLY A 481 -19.28 2.80 14.74
CA GLY A 481 -18.94 4.22 14.86
C GLY A 481 -18.22 4.60 16.16
N ALA A 482 -17.75 3.63 16.95
CA ALA A 482 -16.93 3.90 18.13
C ALA A 482 -15.59 4.55 17.77
N THR A 483 -15.16 5.55 18.56
CA THR A 483 -13.96 6.35 18.25
C THR A 483 -13.06 6.58 19.47
N ILE A 484 -11.75 6.49 19.25
CA ILE A 484 -10.72 7.07 20.12
C ILE A 484 -10.19 8.29 19.39
N PHE A 485 -10.41 9.50 19.90
CA PHE A 485 -10.02 10.69 19.17
C PHE A 485 -9.34 11.79 19.99
N SER A 486 -8.31 12.38 19.40
CA SER A 486 -7.59 13.55 19.93
C SER A 486 -7.78 14.73 18.99
N SER A 487 -8.07 15.92 19.53
CA SER A 487 -8.34 17.09 18.69
C SER A 487 -7.95 18.42 19.34
N ALA A 488 -7.49 19.36 18.53
CA ALA A 488 -7.32 20.76 18.90
C ALA A 488 -8.14 21.65 17.96
N LEU A 489 -8.94 22.57 18.51
CA LEU A 489 -9.80 23.49 17.76
C LEU A 489 -9.14 24.87 17.55
N SER A 490 -7.83 24.95 17.67
CA SER A 490 -7.01 26.17 17.64
C SER A 490 -5.63 25.91 17.05
N ASP A 491 -4.75 26.92 17.12
CA ASP A 491 -3.33 26.82 16.76
C ASP A 491 -2.53 25.84 17.65
N ALA A 492 -3.10 25.36 18.76
CA ALA A 492 -2.44 24.42 19.66
C ALA A 492 -2.38 23.00 19.08
N SER A 493 -1.39 22.21 19.50
CA SER A 493 -1.22 20.84 19.01
C SER A 493 -2.22 19.87 19.66
N ALA A 494 -2.79 18.98 18.85
CA ALA A 494 -3.55 17.85 19.36
C ALA A 494 -2.60 16.84 20.05
N GLY A 495 -3.04 16.24 21.16
CA GLY A 495 -2.27 15.24 21.90
C GLY A 495 -2.10 13.96 21.07
N GLY A 496 -1.03 13.23 21.31
CA GLY A 496 -0.79 11.95 20.65
C GLY A 496 -1.73 10.85 21.14
N ILE A 497 -1.94 9.84 20.31
CA ILE A 497 -2.67 8.62 20.68
C ILE A 497 -1.68 7.46 20.67
N SER A 498 -1.54 6.77 21.80
CA SER A 498 -0.71 5.58 21.92
C SER A 498 -1.55 4.39 22.35
N VAL A 499 -1.45 3.29 21.59
CA VAL A 499 -2.10 2.02 21.91
C VAL A 499 -1.04 0.93 22.01
N ILE A 500 -1.01 0.26 23.16
CA ILE A 500 -0.21 -0.94 23.40
C ILE A 500 -1.19 -2.08 23.61
N ALA A 501 -1.16 -3.09 22.73
CA ALA A 501 -2.04 -4.25 22.87
C ALA A 501 -1.48 -5.57 22.33
N ASP A 502 -2.11 -6.69 22.68
CA ASP A 502 -1.86 -7.97 22.01
C ASP A 502 -2.66 -8.08 20.72
N SER A 503 -3.87 -7.51 20.67
CA SER A 503 -4.64 -7.40 19.42
C SER A 503 -5.50 -6.15 19.35
N VAL A 504 -5.58 -5.57 18.16
CA VAL A 504 -6.47 -4.45 17.83
C VAL A 504 -7.35 -4.81 16.64
N SER A 505 -8.66 -4.70 16.80
CA SER A 505 -9.65 -4.94 15.75
C SER A 505 -10.60 -3.74 15.62
N LEU A 506 -10.50 -3.03 14.51
CA LEU A 506 -11.36 -1.90 14.17
C LEU A 506 -12.23 -2.29 12.98
N SER A 507 -13.56 -2.19 13.11
CA SER A 507 -14.48 -2.59 12.04
C SER A 507 -15.68 -1.65 11.97
N GLY A 508 -16.08 -1.33 10.74
CA GLY A 508 -17.37 -0.76 10.46
C GLY A 508 -17.41 0.77 10.41
N ARG A 509 -18.57 1.25 9.98
CA ARG A 509 -18.96 2.64 10.01
C ARG A 509 -20.12 2.82 10.99
N ASP A 510 -20.30 4.06 11.36
CA ASP A 510 -21.45 4.54 12.11
C ASP A 510 -22.77 4.21 11.38
N PRO A 511 -23.70 3.45 12.00
CA PRO A 511 -24.96 3.03 11.38
C PRO A 511 -25.94 4.16 11.05
N LEU A 512 -25.83 5.31 11.73
CA LEU A 512 -26.73 6.46 11.53
C LEU A 512 -26.11 7.52 10.62
N ASN A 513 -24.79 7.50 10.44
CA ASN A 513 -24.06 8.39 9.55
C ASN A 513 -22.89 7.64 8.92
N GLY A 514 -23.14 7.00 7.77
CA GLY A 514 -22.14 6.19 7.06
C GLY A 514 -20.86 6.95 6.65
N SER A 515 -20.80 8.27 6.83
CA SER A 515 -19.58 9.06 6.65
C SER A 515 -18.60 8.94 7.83
N ASN A 516 -19.07 8.57 9.03
CA ASN A 516 -18.23 8.41 10.20
C ASN A 516 -17.72 6.96 10.30
N SER A 517 -16.41 6.79 10.33
CA SER A 517 -15.77 5.49 10.51
C SER A 517 -15.57 5.17 12.00
N SER A 518 -15.63 3.89 12.37
CA SER A 518 -15.01 3.44 13.61
C SER A 518 -13.49 3.60 13.55
N GLY A 519 -12.85 3.84 14.70
CA GLY A 519 -11.40 3.73 14.82
C GLY A 519 -10.70 4.84 15.60
N ILE A 520 -9.47 5.17 15.20
CA ILE A 520 -8.56 6.04 15.93
C ILE A 520 -8.28 7.29 15.10
N PHE A 521 -8.51 8.47 15.68
CA PHE A 521 -8.44 9.73 14.94
C PHE A 521 -7.68 10.81 15.70
N SER A 522 -6.66 11.40 15.11
CA SER A 522 -5.97 12.58 15.65
C SER A 522 -6.10 13.71 14.65
N GLY A 523 -6.66 14.87 15.00
CA GLY A 523 -6.90 15.92 13.98
C GLY A 523 -7.42 17.26 14.50
N SER A 524 -7.20 18.33 13.73
CA SER A 524 -7.87 19.63 13.94
C SER A 524 -9.10 19.71 13.03
N ARG A 525 -10.24 20.14 13.59
CA ARG A 525 -11.52 20.23 12.84
C ARG A 525 -11.75 21.61 12.21
N ILE A 526 -10.98 22.64 12.56
CA ILE A 526 -11.39 24.02 12.23
C ILE A 526 -10.25 24.93 11.78
N ILE A 527 -9.07 24.99 12.43
CA ILE A 527 -7.95 25.86 11.98
C ILE A 527 -6.60 25.52 12.66
N SER A 528 -5.52 25.54 11.86
CA SER A 528 -4.10 25.80 12.20
C SER A 528 -3.27 24.82 13.08
N GLY A 529 -3.81 24.19 14.12
CA GLY A 529 -3.01 23.34 15.01
C GLY A 529 -2.55 22.00 14.41
N PRO A 530 -1.30 21.53 14.68
CA PRO A 530 -0.82 20.22 14.25
C PRO A 530 -1.62 19.06 14.86
N PRO A 531 -2.04 18.06 14.07
CA PRO A 531 -2.52 16.79 14.62
C PRO A 531 -1.41 16.08 15.41
N GLY A 532 -1.79 15.39 16.48
CA GLY A 532 -0.88 14.55 17.26
C GLY A 532 -0.53 13.25 16.53
N ALA A 533 0.64 12.69 16.85
CA ALA A 533 1.06 11.40 16.31
C ALA A 533 0.16 10.26 16.81
N VAL A 534 -0.10 9.28 15.95
CA VAL A 534 -0.79 8.03 16.31
C VAL A 534 0.22 6.89 16.29
N SER A 535 0.40 6.21 17.42
CA SER A 535 1.37 5.12 17.58
C SER A 535 0.70 3.86 18.13
N LEU A 536 0.86 2.75 17.41
CA LEU A 536 0.37 1.44 17.80
C LEU A 536 1.54 0.47 17.95
N ASN A 537 1.68 -0.12 19.14
CA ASN A 537 2.57 -1.26 19.39
C ASN A 537 1.70 -2.47 19.76
N VAL A 538 1.49 -3.36 18.79
CA VAL A 538 0.45 -4.38 18.87
C VAL A 538 1.01 -5.78 18.60
N GLY A 539 0.31 -6.83 19.04
CA GLY A 539 0.52 -8.18 18.50
C GLY A 539 0.00 -8.22 17.06
N SER A 540 -1.33 -8.26 16.88
CA SER A 540 -1.99 -8.17 15.57
C SER A 540 -2.84 -6.91 15.40
N LEU A 541 -3.03 -6.49 14.14
CA LEU A 541 -3.91 -5.37 13.77
C LEU A 541 -4.84 -5.77 12.61
N ARG A 542 -6.14 -5.56 12.80
CA ARG A 542 -7.16 -5.67 11.75
C ARG A 542 -7.92 -4.34 11.63
N VAL A 543 -7.98 -3.78 10.43
CA VAL A 543 -8.75 -2.58 10.09
C VAL A 543 -9.65 -2.91 8.91
N THR A 544 -10.96 -3.09 9.15
CA THR A 544 -11.90 -3.64 8.17
C THR A 544 -13.17 -2.79 8.04
N ASP A 545 -13.97 -3.07 7.01
CA ASP A 545 -15.34 -2.54 6.83
C ASP A 545 -15.43 -1.01 6.91
N GLY A 546 -14.45 -0.31 6.35
CA GLY A 546 -14.39 1.16 6.35
C GLY A 546 -13.88 1.81 7.64
N ALA A 547 -13.39 1.05 8.61
CA ALA A 547 -12.74 1.59 9.80
C ALA A 547 -11.41 2.30 9.47
N LYS A 548 -10.98 3.22 10.33
CA LYS A 548 -9.81 4.07 10.06
C LYS A 548 -8.86 4.25 11.25
N ILE A 549 -7.58 4.34 10.95
CA ILE A 549 -6.56 4.94 11.81
C ILE A 549 -6.04 6.18 11.08
N GLU A 550 -6.31 7.36 11.60
CA GLU A 550 -6.11 8.61 10.86
C GLU A 550 -5.40 9.66 11.73
N SER A 551 -4.38 10.31 11.15
CA SER A 551 -3.75 11.51 11.71
C SER A 551 -3.81 12.67 10.72
N GLY A 552 -4.40 13.79 11.13
CA GLY A 552 -4.78 14.91 10.28
C GLY A 552 -6.11 14.68 9.55
N SER A 553 -6.47 15.59 8.66
CA SER A 553 -7.68 15.53 7.83
C SER A 553 -7.49 16.36 6.57
N GLU A 554 -8.32 16.15 5.54
CA GLU A 554 -8.27 16.95 4.30
C GLU A 554 -8.63 18.43 4.49
N VAL A 555 -9.01 18.84 5.70
CA VAL A 555 -9.26 20.24 6.09
C VAL A 555 -8.23 20.77 7.09
N SER A 556 -7.39 19.91 7.66
CA SER A 556 -6.30 20.31 8.55
C SER A 556 -5.24 21.08 7.77
N LEU A 557 -4.64 22.13 8.35
CA LEU A 557 -3.55 22.86 7.68
C LEU A 557 -2.23 22.10 7.72
N GLN A 558 -1.95 21.35 8.79
CA GLN A 558 -0.74 20.54 8.97
C GLN A 558 -1.08 19.05 9.00
N GLY A 559 -0.16 18.18 8.56
CA GLY A 559 -0.35 16.72 8.57
C GLY A 559 0.41 16.06 9.72
N GLY A 560 -0.15 14.97 10.24
CA GLY A 560 0.44 14.24 11.37
C GLY A 560 1.23 13.02 10.93
N SER A 561 1.51 12.11 11.85
CA SER A 561 2.23 10.87 11.55
C SER A 561 1.52 9.67 12.16
N VAL A 562 1.60 8.53 11.46
CA VAL A 562 1.09 7.26 11.97
C VAL A 562 2.21 6.23 11.99
N THR A 563 2.42 5.58 13.12
CA THR A 563 3.41 4.51 13.27
C THR A 563 2.72 3.26 13.82
N VAL A 564 2.87 2.14 13.11
CA VAL A 564 2.35 0.84 13.53
C VAL A 564 3.48 -0.18 13.57
N VAL A 565 3.71 -0.75 14.75
CA VAL A 565 4.63 -1.86 14.97
C VAL A 565 3.79 -3.04 15.44
N ALA A 566 3.74 -4.10 14.64
CA ALA A 566 3.01 -5.33 14.93
C ALA A 566 3.96 -6.53 15.04
N ARG A 567 3.69 -7.43 15.98
CA ARG A 567 4.43 -8.71 16.16
C ARG A 567 3.85 -9.85 15.31
N GLU A 568 2.65 -9.66 14.79
CA GLU A 568 1.89 -10.59 13.94
C GLU A 568 1.39 -9.85 12.67
N PRO A 569 0.86 -10.57 11.65
CA PRO A 569 0.40 -9.95 10.42
C PRO A 569 -0.67 -8.87 10.60
N ILE A 570 -0.58 -7.83 9.76
CA ILE A 570 -1.57 -6.74 9.68
C ILE A 570 -2.52 -7.01 8.51
N VAL A 571 -3.81 -6.81 8.73
CA VAL A 571 -4.85 -6.89 7.68
C VAL A 571 -5.61 -5.58 7.58
N ILE A 572 -5.61 -4.99 6.38
CA ILE A 572 -6.42 -3.84 6.01
C ILE A 572 -7.37 -4.29 4.90
N SER A 573 -8.67 -4.39 5.17
CA SER A 573 -9.62 -4.89 4.17
C SER A 573 -10.93 -4.10 4.08
N ASP A 574 -11.70 -4.35 3.02
CA ASP A 574 -13.11 -3.91 2.90
C ASP A 574 -13.31 -2.40 3.11
N GLY A 575 -12.43 -1.59 2.51
CA GLY A 575 -12.43 -0.13 2.63
C GLY A 575 -11.80 0.41 3.90
N GLY A 576 -11.25 -0.45 4.76
CA GLY A 576 -10.45 -0.05 5.93
C GLY A 576 -9.21 0.74 5.52
N GLY A 577 -8.71 1.61 6.40
CA GLY A 577 -7.55 2.44 6.05
C GLY A 577 -6.68 2.95 7.20
N ILE A 578 -5.41 3.16 6.88
CA ILE A 578 -4.42 3.83 7.73
C ILE A 578 -3.93 5.06 6.96
N THR A 579 -4.19 6.24 7.52
CA THR A 579 -4.07 7.50 6.79
C THR A 579 -3.32 8.57 7.58
N SER A 580 -2.47 9.33 6.88
CA SER A 580 -1.99 10.63 7.31
C SER A 580 -2.31 11.66 6.22
N GLN A 581 -2.92 12.79 6.58
CA GLN A 581 -3.38 13.73 5.56
C GLN A 581 -3.54 15.18 6.01
N THR A 582 -3.44 16.10 5.05
CA THR A 582 -3.60 17.55 5.26
C THR A 582 -4.13 18.26 4.01
N ALA A 583 -4.54 19.51 4.15
CA ALA A 583 -4.97 20.36 3.05
C ALA A 583 -3.79 21.06 2.36
N ARG A 584 -2.87 21.68 3.12
CA ARG A 584 -1.96 22.72 2.58
C ARG A 584 -0.50 22.69 3.02
N GLN A 585 -0.11 21.91 4.03
CA GLN A 585 1.29 21.80 4.45
C GLN A 585 1.86 20.40 4.21
N ASN A 586 3.05 20.15 4.74
CA ASN A 586 3.68 18.85 4.65
C ASN A 586 2.96 17.85 5.56
N VAL A 587 2.89 16.60 5.10
CA VAL A 587 2.29 15.50 5.85
C VAL A 587 3.42 14.69 6.51
N GLY A 588 3.26 14.33 7.78
CA GLY A 588 4.19 13.43 8.45
C GLY A 588 4.07 12.00 7.91
N PRO A 589 5.07 11.15 8.17
CA PRO A 589 5.15 9.85 7.53
C PRO A 589 4.13 8.84 8.07
N VAL A 590 3.88 7.81 7.27
CA VAL A 590 3.20 6.58 7.72
C VAL A 590 4.21 5.44 7.71
N THR A 591 4.49 4.88 8.89
CA THR A 591 5.48 3.80 9.06
C THR A 591 4.81 2.53 9.57
N ILE A 592 5.05 1.42 8.87
CA ILE A 592 4.56 0.08 9.22
C ILE A 592 5.74 -0.88 9.37
N SER A 593 5.77 -1.60 10.49
CA SER A 593 6.68 -2.73 10.74
C SER A 593 5.88 -3.93 11.19
N ALA A 594 5.94 -5.05 10.47
CA ALA A 594 5.21 -6.29 10.81
C ALA A 594 5.81 -7.52 10.10
N PRO A 595 5.51 -8.76 10.52
CA PRO A 595 5.93 -9.93 9.75
C PRO A 595 5.32 -9.98 8.34
N ALA A 596 4.06 -9.58 8.18
CA ALA A 596 3.37 -9.54 6.90
C ALA A 596 2.27 -8.46 6.90
N LEU A 597 1.93 -7.96 5.70
CA LEU A 597 0.87 -6.98 5.50
C LEU A 597 -0.03 -7.40 4.33
N THR A 598 -1.33 -7.48 4.58
CA THR A 598 -2.36 -7.69 3.54
C THR A 598 -3.23 -6.45 3.42
N ILE A 599 -3.35 -5.92 2.20
CA ILE A 599 -4.23 -4.81 1.83
C ILE A 599 -5.20 -5.30 0.77
N ASP A 600 -6.43 -5.61 1.17
CA ASP A 600 -7.44 -6.20 0.29
C ASP A 600 -8.66 -5.28 0.17
N ASN A 601 -8.76 -4.53 -0.94
CA ASN A 601 -9.69 -3.38 -1.02
C ASN A 601 -9.49 -2.36 0.14
N GLY A 602 -8.28 -2.29 0.69
CA GLY A 602 -7.89 -1.39 1.78
C GLY A 602 -7.01 -0.22 1.32
N LEU A 603 -6.73 0.73 2.22
CA LEU A 603 -5.96 1.92 1.88
C LEU A 603 -4.87 2.25 2.91
N LEU A 604 -3.63 2.39 2.44
CA LEU A 604 -2.53 3.00 3.17
C LEU A 604 -2.18 4.34 2.51
N LYS A 605 -2.41 5.48 3.17
CA LYS A 605 -2.34 6.81 2.53
C LYS A 605 -1.54 7.82 3.34
N ALA A 606 -0.69 8.60 2.68
CA ALA A 606 -0.01 9.76 3.23
C ALA A 606 -0.08 10.92 2.21
N SER A 607 -1.10 11.78 2.30
CA SER A 607 -1.46 12.68 1.18
C SER A 607 -1.79 14.12 1.56
N THR A 608 -1.50 15.06 0.67
CA THR A 608 -1.98 16.46 0.76
C THR A 608 -2.93 16.82 -0.40
N ARG A 609 -3.80 17.83 -0.22
CA ARG A 609 -4.91 18.19 -1.14
C ARG A 609 -4.68 19.45 -2.00
N ASP A 610 -3.82 20.37 -1.59
CA ASP A 610 -3.52 21.60 -2.33
C ASP A 610 -2.00 21.80 -2.41
N SER A 611 -1.43 22.39 -1.36
CA SER A 611 -0.01 22.73 -1.23
C SER A 611 0.69 21.82 -0.20
N GLY A 612 2.03 21.79 -0.22
CA GLY A 612 2.84 20.99 0.71
C GLY A 612 3.25 19.61 0.16
N LYS A 613 4.28 19.01 0.76
CA LYS A 613 4.80 17.70 0.35
C LYS A 613 3.94 16.58 0.97
N ALA A 614 3.48 15.62 0.17
CA ALA A 614 2.88 14.40 0.68
C ALA A 614 3.86 13.61 1.57
N GLY A 615 3.32 12.85 2.51
CA GLY A 615 4.11 12.20 3.57
C GLY A 615 4.75 10.93 3.05
N ASP A 616 5.98 10.65 3.46
CA ASP A 616 6.65 9.42 3.05
C ASP A 616 5.97 8.19 3.69
N ILE A 617 5.86 7.10 2.95
CA ILE A 617 5.35 5.81 3.44
C ILE A 617 6.51 4.83 3.51
N VAL A 618 6.71 4.23 4.69
CA VAL A 618 7.74 3.22 4.92
C VAL A 618 7.09 1.93 5.42
N VAL A 619 7.24 0.85 4.66
CA VAL A 619 6.72 -0.48 4.99
C VAL A 619 7.90 -1.44 5.08
N THR A 620 8.17 -1.94 6.29
CA THR A 620 9.22 -2.93 6.57
C THR A 620 8.59 -4.24 7.03
N LEU A 621 8.81 -5.32 6.29
CA LEU A 621 8.20 -6.61 6.54
C LEU A 621 9.23 -7.73 6.58
N ASP A 622 9.08 -8.64 7.53
CA ASP A 622 9.95 -9.82 7.62
C ASP A 622 9.65 -10.83 6.50
N LYS A 623 8.40 -10.86 6.01
CA LYS A 623 7.92 -11.83 5.01
C LYS A 623 7.27 -11.17 3.81
N THR A 624 5.94 -11.03 3.80
CA THR A 624 5.17 -10.80 2.56
C THR A 624 4.32 -9.54 2.61
N LEU A 625 4.25 -8.82 1.48
CA LEU A 625 3.24 -7.81 1.18
C LEU A 625 2.26 -8.34 0.12
N LEU A 626 0.97 -8.34 0.42
CA LEU A 626 -0.11 -8.67 -0.52
C LEU A 626 -1.04 -7.48 -0.70
N VAL A 627 -1.25 -7.02 -1.93
CA VAL A 627 -2.16 -5.93 -2.27
C VAL A 627 -3.12 -6.36 -3.38
N THR A 628 -4.40 -6.52 -3.05
CA THR A 628 -5.41 -7.17 -3.92
C THR A 628 -6.74 -6.44 -3.94
N ASN A 629 -7.60 -6.79 -4.91
CA ASN A 629 -8.99 -6.34 -5.03
C ASN A 629 -9.19 -4.82 -4.90
N GLY A 630 -8.27 -4.02 -5.44
CA GLY A 630 -8.32 -2.56 -5.37
C GLY A 630 -7.62 -1.96 -4.14
N GLY A 631 -6.87 -2.75 -3.37
CA GLY A 631 -6.02 -2.27 -2.28
C GLY A 631 -4.91 -1.33 -2.77
N GLN A 632 -4.59 -0.27 -2.02
CA GLN A 632 -3.65 0.76 -2.48
C GLN A 632 -2.71 1.27 -1.39
N ILE A 633 -1.47 1.59 -1.80
CA ILE A 633 -0.50 2.37 -1.02
C ILE A 633 -0.25 3.69 -1.75
N GLN A 634 -0.53 4.84 -1.12
CA GLN A 634 -0.56 6.15 -1.78
C GLN A 634 0.18 7.24 -1.02
N SER A 635 1.22 7.81 -1.62
CA SER A 635 1.91 9.01 -1.14
C SER A 635 1.72 10.17 -2.12
N ASN A 636 0.46 10.58 -2.29
CA ASN A 636 0.03 11.43 -3.39
C ASN A 636 -0.22 12.88 -2.96
N THR A 637 0.05 13.81 -3.87
CA THR A 637 -0.44 15.19 -3.77
C THR A 637 -1.53 15.40 -4.81
N ILE A 638 -2.77 15.43 -4.32
CA ILE A 638 -3.91 15.91 -5.10
C ILE A 638 -3.83 17.43 -5.02
N ASN A 639 -4.08 18.17 -6.08
CA ASN A 639 -4.07 19.63 -6.02
C ASN A 639 -5.32 20.17 -6.72
N THR A 640 -6.15 20.92 -6.01
CA THR A 640 -7.33 21.57 -6.62
C THR A 640 -7.04 22.95 -7.22
N ASN A 641 -5.85 23.51 -6.99
CA ASN A 641 -5.43 24.83 -7.45
C ASN A 641 -4.36 24.77 -8.56
N PRO A 642 -4.62 25.27 -9.78
CA PRO A 642 -3.73 25.13 -10.93
C PRO A 642 -2.36 25.86 -10.84
N THR A 643 -2.11 26.68 -9.80
CA THR A 643 -0.95 27.59 -9.74
C THR A 643 0.13 27.26 -8.70
N GLY A 644 -0.05 26.21 -7.89
CA GLY A 644 0.93 25.84 -6.85
C GLY A 644 0.80 24.39 -6.37
N GLY A 645 1.43 23.46 -7.07
CA GLY A 645 1.39 22.03 -6.74
C GLY A 645 2.45 21.61 -5.71
N GLY A 646 2.00 20.93 -4.66
CA GLY A 646 2.88 20.25 -3.72
C GLY A 646 3.55 18.98 -4.30
N ALA A 647 4.76 18.66 -3.84
CA ALA A 647 5.49 17.47 -4.31
C ALA A 647 4.92 16.17 -3.71
N GLY A 648 5.05 15.05 -4.43
CA GLY A 648 4.72 13.72 -3.91
C GLY A 648 5.70 13.28 -2.81
N GLY A 649 5.27 12.36 -1.94
CA GLY A 649 6.14 11.76 -0.92
C GLY A 649 6.72 10.44 -1.40
N ASN A 650 7.78 9.95 -0.76
CA ASN A 650 8.41 8.71 -1.19
C ASN A 650 7.69 7.49 -0.61
N VAL A 651 7.65 6.39 -1.35
CA VAL A 651 7.19 5.08 -0.83
C VAL A 651 8.37 4.12 -0.82
N THR A 652 8.71 3.58 0.35
CA THR A 652 9.76 2.58 0.54
C THR A 652 9.16 1.30 1.09
N ILE A 653 9.37 0.19 0.38
CA ILE A 653 8.89 -1.14 0.75
C ILE A 653 10.09 -2.08 0.85
N SER A 654 10.22 -2.74 1.99
CA SER A 654 11.17 -3.84 2.20
C SER A 654 10.40 -5.06 2.68
N ALA A 655 10.50 -6.18 1.96
CA ALA A 655 9.84 -7.44 2.32
C ALA A 655 10.86 -8.59 2.23
N GLY A 656 10.93 -9.43 3.26
CA GLY A 656 11.92 -10.51 3.34
C GLY A 656 11.65 -11.70 2.40
N GLU A 657 10.41 -11.91 1.95
CA GLU A 657 10.00 -13.04 1.10
C GLU A 657 9.42 -12.60 -0.25
N SER A 658 8.32 -11.85 -0.28
CA SER A 658 7.67 -11.45 -1.55
C SER A 658 6.79 -10.21 -1.45
N VAL A 659 6.56 -9.57 -2.61
CA VAL A 659 5.55 -8.53 -2.81
C VAL A 659 4.65 -8.97 -3.97
N SER A 660 3.34 -9.01 -3.77
CA SER A 660 2.36 -9.39 -4.79
C SER A 660 1.27 -8.33 -4.91
N LEU A 661 1.09 -7.79 -6.11
CA LEU A 661 0.07 -6.80 -6.44
C LEU A 661 -0.86 -7.39 -7.50
N ALA A 662 -2.17 -7.46 -7.25
CA ALA A 662 -3.13 -8.00 -8.20
C ALA A 662 -4.42 -7.17 -8.29
N GLY A 663 -4.84 -6.84 -9.51
CA GLY A 663 -6.08 -6.12 -9.81
C GLY A 663 -5.87 -4.70 -10.35
N ALA A 664 -6.75 -4.25 -11.25
CA ALA A 664 -6.55 -3.03 -12.04
C ALA A 664 -6.52 -1.72 -11.24
N ALA A 665 -7.13 -1.72 -10.06
CA ALA A 665 -7.10 -0.62 -9.11
C ALA A 665 -6.05 -0.82 -7.99
N SER A 666 -5.39 -1.98 -7.94
CA SER A 666 -4.38 -2.26 -6.92
C SER A 666 -3.02 -1.72 -7.30
N GLY A 667 -2.29 -1.19 -6.32
CA GLY A 667 -0.96 -0.68 -6.63
C GLY A 667 -0.29 0.18 -5.55
N ILE A 668 0.89 0.66 -5.93
CA ILE A 668 1.71 1.57 -5.15
C ILE A 668 1.84 2.87 -5.95
N PHE A 669 1.52 3.99 -5.32
CA PHE A 669 1.39 5.29 -5.97
C PHE A 669 2.15 6.37 -5.19
N SER A 670 2.90 7.19 -5.92
CA SER A 670 3.47 8.45 -5.45
C SER A 670 3.30 9.50 -6.55
N THR A 671 2.05 9.89 -6.78
CA THR A 671 1.64 10.69 -7.94
C THR A 671 1.30 12.13 -7.56
N THR A 672 1.33 13.04 -8.55
CA THR A 672 0.92 14.44 -8.40
C THR A 672 0.01 14.89 -9.54
N ASP A 673 -0.99 15.74 -9.24
CA ASP A 673 -2.00 16.11 -10.23
C ASP A 673 -1.78 17.47 -10.92
N ASN A 674 -1.27 18.52 -10.25
CA ASN A 674 -1.20 19.87 -10.84
C ASN A 674 0.10 20.63 -10.53
N GLY A 675 1.22 20.16 -11.09
CA GLY A 675 2.48 20.90 -11.22
C GLY A 675 3.62 20.54 -10.25
N GLY A 676 3.32 19.85 -9.15
CA GLY A 676 4.36 19.36 -8.23
C GLY A 676 5.10 18.15 -8.80
N ASN A 677 6.38 17.97 -8.44
CA ASN A 677 7.13 16.77 -8.84
C ASN A 677 6.65 15.54 -8.05
N ALA A 678 6.50 14.40 -8.72
CA ALA A 678 6.19 13.13 -8.05
C ALA A 678 7.35 12.63 -7.18
N GLY A 679 7.04 11.80 -6.19
CA GLY A 679 8.03 11.22 -5.28
C GLY A 679 8.62 9.93 -5.85
N ARG A 680 9.49 9.27 -5.08
CA ARG A 680 10.16 8.03 -5.50
C ARG A 680 9.47 6.80 -4.92
N ILE A 681 9.44 5.70 -5.68
CA ILE A 681 9.10 4.37 -5.17
C ILE A 681 10.37 3.51 -5.12
N ILE A 682 10.66 2.93 -3.96
CA ILE A 682 11.73 1.94 -3.77
C ILE A 682 11.10 0.65 -3.23
N ALA A 683 11.30 -0.46 -3.93
CA ALA A 683 10.86 -1.78 -3.45
C ALA A 683 12.05 -2.76 -3.41
N THR A 684 12.26 -3.39 -2.26
CA THR A 684 13.30 -4.40 -2.05
C THR A 684 12.67 -5.71 -1.58
N THR A 685 12.78 -6.78 -2.37
CA THR A 685 12.14 -8.08 -2.08
C THR A 685 12.76 -9.21 -2.90
N PRO A 686 12.85 -10.46 -2.42
CA PRO A 686 13.28 -11.59 -3.26
C PRO A 686 12.41 -11.79 -4.50
N SER A 687 11.10 -11.58 -4.40
CA SER A 687 10.16 -11.74 -5.51
C SER A 687 9.14 -10.61 -5.54
N LEU A 688 8.89 -10.04 -6.73
CA LEU A 688 7.85 -9.06 -6.99
C LEU A 688 6.97 -9.53 -8.16
N THR A 689 5.67 -9.67 -7.92
CA THR A 689 4.69 -10.08 -8.93
C THR A 689 3.61 -9.02 -9.09
N LEU A 690 3.34 -8.60 -10.32
CA LEU A 690 2.21 -7.75 -10.67
C LEU A 690 1.32 -8.48 -11.69
N SER A 691 0.03 -8.59 -11.41
CA SER A 691 -0.96 -9.20 -12.31
C SER A 691 -2.25 -8.38 -12.43
N ASP A 692 -3.08 -8.74 -13.41
CA ASP A 692 -4.47 -8.28 -13.55
C ASP A 692 -4.64 -6.75 -13.55
N GLY A 693 -3.70 -6.05 -14.18
CA GLY A 693 -3.69 -4.59 -14.33
C GLY A 693 -3.11 -3.82 -13.14
N ALA A 694 -2.50 -4.50 -12.16
CA ALA A 694 -1.87 -3.86 -11.01
C ALA A 694 -0.77 -2.87 -11.42
N LYS A 695 -0.55 -1.83 -10.59
CA LYS A 695 0.31 -0.68 -10.94
C LYS A 695 1.35 -0.35 -9.88
N VAL A 696 2.54 0.03 -10.32
CA VAL A 696 3.52 0.80 -9.53
C VAL A 696 3.76 2.10 -10.29
N SER A 697 3.38 3.25 -9.72
CA SER A 697 3.32 4.49 -10.47
C SER A 697 3.77 5.75 -9.72
N VAL A 698 4.60 6.53 -10.38
CA VAL A 698 5.09 7.85 -9.95
C VAL A 698 4.79 8.93 -11.01
N ASN A 699 3.64 8.78 -11.69
CA ASN A 699 3.24 9.68 -12.76
C ASN A 699 2.88 11.08 -12.25
N THR A 700 3.03 12.08 -13.12
CA THR A 700 2.41 13.39 -12.97
C THR A 700 1.37 13.63 -14.05
N THR A 701 0.22 14.20 -13.68
CA THR A 701 -0.80 14.62 -14.66
C THR A 701 -0.66 16.11 -15.04
N GLY A 702 0.03 16.91 -14.21
CA GLY A 702 0.38 18.31 -14.47
C GLY A 702 1.81 18.53 -15.00
N GLY A 703 2.27 19.79 -15.06
CA GLY A 703 3.58 20.17 -15.62
C GLY A 703 4.82 19.77 -14.80
N GLY A 704 4.66 19.13 -13.64
CA GLY A 704 5.78 18.68 -12.78
C GLY A 704 6.48 17.44 -13.34
N ALA A 705 7.73 17.20 -12.93
CA ALA A 705 8.49 16.02 -13.32
C ALA A 705 7.96 14.74 -12.64
N ALA A 706 7.94 13.63 -13.37
CA ALA A 706 7.69 12.31 -12.80
C ALA A 706 8.83 11.89 -11.86
N GLY A 707 8.48 11.11 -10.84
CA GLY A 707 9.44 10.61 -9.87
C GLY A 707 10.20 9.38 -10.38
N ASP A 708 11.07 8.79 -9.58
CA ASP A 708 11.81 7.57 -9.99
C ASP A 708 11.21 6.31 -9.38
N ILE A 709 11.40 5.17 -10.05
CA ILE A 709 11.09 3.83 -9.52
C ILE A 709 12.37 3.01 -9.48
N ALA A 710 12.74 2.51 -8.29
CA ALA A 710 13.87 1.61 -8.09
C ALA A 710 13.39 0.27 -7.51
N LEU A 711 13.57 -0.82 -8.27
CA LEU A 711 13.20 -2.18 -7.86
C LEU A 711 14.46 -3.02 -7.67
N ASN A 712 14.75 -3.37 -6.41
CA ASN A 712 15.87 -4.24 -6.04
C ASN A 712 15.31 -5.62 -5.73
N VAL A 713 15.23 -6.48 -6.73
CA VAL A 713 14.51 -7.76 -6.64
C VAL A 713 15.34 -8.96 -7.09
N GLY A 714 14.91 -10.16 -6.73
CA GLY A 714 15.48 -11.41 -7.25
C GLY A 714 14.71 -11.94 -8.46
N ASN A 715 13.37 -11.88 -8.43
CA ASN A 715 12.51 -12.21 -9.57
C ASN A 715 11.43 -11.13 -9.72
N LEU A 716 11.18 -10.71 -10.97
CA LEU A 716 10.10 -9.79 -11.33
C LEU A 716 9.20 -10.42 -12.40
N THR A 717 7.91 -10.54 -12.12
CA THR A 717 6.91 -11.03 -13.07
C THR A 717 5.82 -9.99 -13.26
N LEU A 718 5.57 -9.61 -14.52
CA LEU A 718 4.53 -8.68 -14.92
C LEU A 718 3.59 -9.38 -15.91
N GLY A 719 2.32 -9.53 -15.57
CA GLY A 719 1.31 -10.17 -16.43
C GLY A 719 -0.06 -9.48 -16.37
N GLY A 720 -0.99 -9.93 -17.20
CA GLY A 720 -2.39 -9.47 -17.21
C GLY A 720 -2.55 -7.95 -17.33
N GLY A 721 -1.74 -7.27 -18.15
CA GLY A 721 -1.80 -5.81 -18.34
C GLY A 721 -1.21 -4.98 -17.20
N ALA A 722 -0.44 -5.57 -16.28
CA ALA A 722 0.28 -4.89 -15.21
C ALA A 722 1.20 -3.76 -15.72
N ARG A 723 1.40 -2.72 -14.90
CA ARG A 723 2.18 -1.53 -15.30
C ARG A 723 3.17 -1.04 -14.25
N ILE A 724 4.37 -0.67 -14.71
CA ILE A 724 5.33 0.15 -13.96
C ILE A 724 5.48 1.46 -14.74
N ASP A 725 4.94 2.55 -14.20
CA ASP A 725 4.79 3.83 -14.91
C ASP A 725 5.45 5.01 -14.17
N SER A 726 6.34 5.71 -14.86
CA SER A 726 7.07 6.88 -14.37
C SER A 726 7.08 7.99 -15.43
N GLY A 727 5.90 8.26 -15.99
CA GLY A 727 5.68 9.18 -17.10
C GLY A 727 4.94 10.46 -16.71
N THR A 728 4.84 11.38 -17.66
CA THR A 728 4.14 12.67 -17.50
C THR A 728 3.06 12.84 -18.56
N GLN A 729 1.90 13.41 -18.19
CA GLN A 729 0.84 13.72 -19.17
C GLN A 729 1.00 15.11 -19.80
N ALA A 730 1.63 16.05 -19.10
CA ALA A 730 1.93 17.39 -19.61
C ALA A 730 3.43 17.54 -19.98
N GLY A 731 3.96 18.76 -19.99
CA GLY A 731 5.34 19.06 -20.43
C GLY A 731 6.47 18.75 -19.44
N GLY A 732 6.19 18.12 -18.30
CA GLY A 732 7.21 17.74 -17.32
C GLY A 732 8.11 16.60 -17.83
N ARG A 733 9.34 16.51 -17.32
CA ARG A 733 10.28 15.41 -17.67
C ARG A 733 9.79 14.07 -17.10
N GLY A 734 9.84 13.01 -17.91
CA GLY A 734 9.64 11.62 -17.46
C GLY A 734 10.73 11.18 -16.47
N GLY A 735 10.36 10.35 -15.50
CA GLY A 735 11.26 9.88 -14.44
C GLY A 735 12.01 8.61 -14.82
N THR A 736 12.88 8.12 -13.95
CA THR A 736 13.73 6.95 -14.24
C THR A 736 13.14 5.67 -13.67
N VAL A 737 13.15 4.58 -14.44
CA VAL A 737 12.90 3.23 -13.92
C VAL A 737 14.20 2.43 -13.89
N THR A 738 14.62 2.00 -12.70
CA THR A 738 15.78 1.14 -12.50
C THR A 738 15.34 -0.20 -11.90
N ILE A 739 15.68 -1.29 -12.58
CA ILE A 739 15.53 -2.65 -12.04
C ILE A 739 16.93 -3.22 -11.91
N GLY A 740 17.33 -3.48 -10.67
CA GLY A 740 18.72 -3.80 -10.34
C GLY A 740 18.86 -4.99 -9.39
N PRO A 741 20.12 -5.41 -9.16
CA PRO A 741 20.42 -6.56 -8.32
C PRO A 741 20.03 -6.31 -6.86
N ARG A 742 19.50 -7.35 -6.22
CA ARG A 742 19.39 -7.43 -4.76
C ARG A 742 20.58 -8.23 -4.24
N ASP A 743 21.31 -7.68 -3.26
CA ASP A 743 22.46 -8.36 -2.63
C ASP A 743 23.47 -8.90 -3.67
N SER A 744 23.73 -8.10 -4.72
CA SER A 744 24.60 -8.45 -5.86
C SER A 744 24.11 -9.61 -6.75
N VAL A 745 22.88 -10.10 -6.56
CA VAL A 745 22.24 -11.09 -7.43
C VAL A 745 21.32 -10.39 -8.43
N ALA A 746 21.62 -10.54 -9.72
CA ALA A 746 20.85 -9.92 -10.80
C ALA A 746 19.50 -10.63 -11.03
N PRO A 747 18.37 -9.90 -11.15
CA PRO A 747 17.04 -10.50 -11.25
C PRO A 747 16.69 -11.09 -12.61
N SER A 748 15.75 -12.03 -12.59
CA SER A 748 15.03 -12.47 -13.80
C SER A 748 13.76 -11.63 -13.99
N LEU A 749 13.56 -11.03 -15.17
CA LEU A 749 12.35 -10.30 -15.54
C LEU A 749 11.55 -11.04 -16.63
N ALA A 750 10.29 -11.37 -16.32
CA ALA A 750 9.34 -11.93 -17.28
C ALA A 750 8.12 -11.00 -17.44
N MET A 751 7.80 -10.64 -18.67
CA MET A 751 6.67 -9.78 -19.04
C MET A 751 5.76 -10.49 -20.06
N SER A 752 4.46 -10.57 -19.78
CA SER A 752 3.45 -11.20 -20.65
C SER A 752 2.15 -10.39 -20.71
N ASP A 753 1.24 -10.80 -21.61
CA ASP A 753 -0.17 -10.39 -21.64
C ASP A 753 -0.40 -8.86 -21.55
N GLY A 754 0.31 -8.10 -22.40
CA GLY A 754 0.18 -6.65 -22.47
C GLY A 754 0.79 -5.87 -21.30
N ALA A 755 1.63 -6.50 -20.48
CA ALA A 755 2.35 -5.81 -19.40
C ALA A 755 3.25 -4.67 -19.93
N LYS A 756 3.43 -3.61 -19.14
CA LYS A 756 4.16 -2.40 -19.57
C LYS A 756 5.14 -1.88 -18.51
N ILE A 757 6.34 -1.51 -18.95
CA ILE A 757 7.25 -0.61 -18.23
C ILE A 757 7.37 0.67 -19.05
N SER A 758 6.99 1.82 -18.49
CA SER A 758 6.79 3.05 -19.26
C SER A 758 7.31 4.28 -18.53
N VAL A 759 8.17 5.05 -19.19
CA VAL A 759 8.64 6.38 -18.73
C VAL A 759 8.25 7.49 -19.71
N ASN A 760 7.19 7.25 -20.48
CA ASN A 760 6.74 8.11 -21.56
C ASN A 760 6.30 9.50 -21.10
N THR A 761 6.53 10.50 -21.95
CA THR A 761 6.00 11.85 -21.77
C THR A 761 5.00 12.18 -22.89
N GLN A 762 3.77 12.55 -22.53
CA GLN A 762 2.73 12.89 -23.52
C GLN A 762 2.81 14.36 -23.98
N GLY A 763 3.28 15.27 -23.13
CA GLY A 763 3.52 16.67 -23.49
C GLY A 763 4.89 16.91 -24.13
N ALA A 764 5.29 18.17 -24.27
CA ALA A 764 6.54 18.56 -24.95
C ALA A 764 7.84 18.31 -24.14
N GLY A 765 7.75 17.71 -22.95
CA GLY A 765 8.91 17.39 -22.11
C GLY A 765 9.69 16.17 -22.60
N PRO A 766 10.95 16.00 -22.19
CA PRO A 766 11.74 14.81 -22.50
C PRO A 766 11.20 13.58 -21.74
N ALA A 767 11.18 12.42 -22.41
CA ALA A 767 10.90 11.15 -21.75
C ALA A 767 12.01 10.77 -20.76
N GLY A 768 11.68 9.90 -19.79
CA GLY A 768 12.63 9.41 -18.80
C GLY A 768 13.47 8.25 -19.30
N ASP A 769 14.39 7.76 -18.49
CA ASP A 769 15.30 6.65 -18.84
C ASP A 769 14.88 5.32 -18.18
N ILE A 770 15.16 4.20 -18.83
CA ILE A 770 14.94 2.84 -18.29
C ILE A 770 16.28 2.12 -18.22
N THR A 771 16.63 1.62 -17.05
CA THR A 771 17.83 0.83 -16.81
C THR A 771 17.47 -0.53 -16.21
N LEU A 772 17.84 -1.60 -16.90
CA LEU A 772 17.59 -2.99 -16.50
C LEU A 772 18.91 -3.73 -16.36
N ASP A 773 19.33 -4.02 -15.13
CA ASP A 773 20.51 -4.84 -14.82
C ASP A 773 20.02 -6.21 -14.29
N LEU A 774 19.96 -7.20 -15.19
CA LEU A 774 19.22 -8.46 -15.04
C LEU A 774 20.11 -9.70 -15.26
N SER A 775 19.62 -10.88 -14.89
CA SER A 775 20.13 -12.17 -15.35
C SER A 775 19.52 -12.53 -16.72
N THR A 776 18.20 -12.52 -16.82
CA THR A 776 17.42 -12.82 -18.02
C THR A 776 16.27 -11.84 -18.20
N LEU A 777 15.97 -11.47 -19.44
CA LEU A 777 14.78 -10.69 -19.83
C LEU A 777 13.94 -11.49 -20.83
N THR A 778 12.65 -11.68 -20.52
CA THR A 778 11.66 -12.23 -21.45
C THR A 778 10.50 -11.26 -21.60
N VAL A 779 10.21 -10.84 -22.83
CA VAL A 779 9.07 -9.96 -23.17
C VAL A 779 8.22 -10.65 -24.22
N ALA A 780 6.98 -11.01 -23.87
CA ALA A 780 6.07 -11.75 -24.71
C ALA A 780 4.63 -11.24 -24.64
N GLY A 781 3.74 -11.77 -25.50
CA GLY A 781 2.28 -11.55 -25.37
C GLY A 781 1.83 -10.10 -25.46
N GLY A 782 2.48 -9.27 -26.29
CA GLY A 782 2.16 -7.85 -26.45
C GLY A 782 2.75 -6.94 -25.36
N ALA A 783 3.63 -7.46 -24.50
CA ALA A 783 4.27 -6.67 -23.45
C ALA A 783 5.32 -5.69 -23.98
N ARG A 784 5.46 -4.52 -23.34
CA ARG A 784 6.28 -3.40 -23.86
C ARG A 784 7.16 -2.73 -22.81
N ILE A 785 8.36 -2.34 -23.22
CA ILE A 785 9.25 -1.44 -22.49
C ILE A 785 9.35 -0.14 -23.31
N ASP A 786 8.80 0.95 -22.80
CA ASP A 786 8.63 2.21 -23.55
C ASP A 786 9.28 3.41 -22.82
N SER A 787 10.12 4.15 -23.55
CA SER A 787 10.79 5.40 -23.13
C SER A 787 10.60 6.49 -24.20
N GLY A 788 9.36 6.62 -24.70
CA GLY A 788 9.04 7.48 -25.84
C GLY A 788 8.26 8.76 -25.51
N THR A 789 8.15 9.66 -26.47
CA THR A 789 7.36 10.89 -26.39
C THR A 789 6.23 10.92 -27.41
N GLN A 790 5.08 11.50 -27.03
CA GLN A 790 3.93 11.66 -27.92
C GLN A 790 3.81 13.07 -28.55
N ALA A 791 4.52 14.06 -27.99
CA ALA A 791 4.62 15.41 -28.56
C ALA A 791 6.08 15.75 -28.90
N GLY A 792 6.42 17.04 -29.06
CA GLY A 792 7.72 17.48 -29.60
C GLY A 792 8.97 17.27 -28.71
N GLY A 793 8.85 16.62 -27.54
CA GLY A 793 9.99 16.36 -26.65
C GLY A 793 10.84 15.17 -27.10
N PRO A 794 12.12 15.07 -26.71
CA PRO A 794 12.97 13.94 -27.11
C PRO A 794 12.67 12.66 -26.30
N GLY A 795 12.83 11.49 -26.95
CA GLY A 795 12.77 10.18 -26.32
C GLY A 795 13.95 9.92 -25.36
N GLY A 796 13.77 9.01 -24.41
CA GLY A 796 14.76 8.69 -23.39
C GLY A 796 15.62 7.47 -23.74
N THR A 797 16.52 7.08 -22.86
CA THR A 797 17.43 5.95 -23.09
C THR A 797 16.89 4.67 -22.44
N VAL A 798 16.93 3.56 -23.18
CA VAL A 798 16.71 2.22 -22.62
C VAL A 798 18.02 1.44 -22.60
N ARG A 799 18.52 1.12 -21.41
CA ARG A 799 19.73 0.33 -21.20
C ARG A 799 19.39 -1.03 -20.59
N ILE A 800 19.75 -2.11 -21.27
CA ILE A 800 19.52 -3.48 -20.83
C ILE A 800 20.87 -4.20 -20.72
N ASN A 801 21.27 -4.56 -19.51
CA ASN A 801 22.38 -5.46 -19.27
C ASN A 801 21.83 -6.77 -18.71
N ALA A 802 21.84 -7.84 -19.51
CA ALA A 802 21.41 -9.16 -19.08
C ALA A 802 22.59 -10.13 -19.01
N GLY A 803 22.79 -10.77 -17.87
CA GLY A 803 23.91 -11.70 -17.66
C GLY A 803 23.84 -13.00 -18.46
N GLN A 804 22.67 -13.38 -18.97
CA GLN A 804 22.43 -14.65 -19.68
C GLN A 804 21.75 -14.46 -21.05
N SER A 805 20.55 -13.86 -21.09
CA SER A 805 19.80 -13.74 -22.35
C SER A 805 18.73 -12.64 -22.32
N VAL A 806 18.39 -12.13 -23.50
CA VAL A 806 17.22 -11.30 -23.77
C VAL A 806 16.39 -11.96 -24.86
N SER A 807 15.10 -12.20 -24.60
CA SER A 807 14.16 -12.81 -25.54
C SER A 807 12.92 -11.94 -25.70
N LEU A 808 12.67 -11.47 -26.92
CA LEU A 808 11.50 -10.69 -27.30
C LEU A 808 10.66 -11.51 -28.28
N ALA A 809 9.38 -11.74 -27.98
CA ALA A 809 8.49 -12.54 -28.82
C ALA A 809 7.08 -11.96 -28.91
N GLY A 810 6.45 -12.10 -30.07
CA GLY A 810 5.05 -11.75 -30.30
C GLY A 810 4.85 -10.33 -30.86
N ALA A 811 3.75 -10.19 -31.61
CA ALA A 811 3.36 -8.94 -32.23
C ALA A 811 3.10 -7.85 -31.18
N ALA A 812 3.55 -6.63 -31.46
CA ALA A 812 3.52 -5.48 -30.55
C ALA A 812 4.35 -5.62 -29.27
N SER A 813 5.03 -6.76 -29.04
CA SER A 813 6.00 -6.88 -27.96
C SER A 813 7.31 -6.22 -28.34
N GLY A 814 8.01 -5.61 -27.38
CA GLY A 814 9.32 -5.04 -27.70
C GLY A 814 9.87 -3.99 -26.75
N VAL A 815 10.97 -3.39 -27.20
CA VAL A 815 11.66 -2.27 -26.54
C VAL A 815 11.59 -1.06 -27.45
N PHE A 816 11.10 0.06 -26.93
CA PHE A 816 10.79 1.25 -27.69
C PHE A 816 11.35 2.51 -27.01
N SER A 817 12.02 3.35 -27.78
CA SER A 817 12.31 4.75 -27.41
C SER A 817 11.96 5.65 -28.60
N THR A 818 10.66 5.81 -28.83
CA THR A 818 10.11 6.48 -30.02
C THR A 818 9.76 7.94 -29.76
N ALA A 819 9.71 8.76 -30.80
CA ALA A 819 9.17 10.12 -30.73
C ALA A 819 8.07 10.29 -31.77
N ASP A 820 6.82 10.51 -31.36
CA ASP A 820 5.67 10.50 -32.28
C ASP A 820 5.43 11.85 -32.99
N SER A 821 6.23 12.88 -32.69
CA SER A 821 6.14 14.23 -33.28
C SER A 821 7.52 14.76 -33.70
N SER A 822 7.79 16.07 -33.56
CA SER A 822 9.06 16.70 -33.97
C SER A 822 10.26 16.42 -33.04
N GLY A 823 10.08 15.65 -31.97
CA GLY A 823 11.17 15.31 -31.04
C GLY A 823 12.10 14.25 -31.62
N ASN A 824 13.35 14.23 -31.16
CA ASN A 824 14.29 13.16 -31.55
C ASN A 824 14.02 11.90 -30.72
N ALA A 825 14.03 10.73 -31.34
CA ALA A 825 13.97 9.46 -30.62
C ALA A 825 15.25 9.24 -29.77
N GLY A 826 15.12 8.46 -28.70
CA GLY A 826 16.23 8.18 -27.80
C GLY A 826 17.03 6.94 -28.22
N THR A 827 17.89 6.44 -27.33
CA THR A 827 18.82 5.33 -27.66
C THR A 827 18.40 4.02 -26.98
N ILE A 828 18.60 2.89 -27.65
CA ILE A 828 18.49 1.56 -27.04
C ILE A 828 19.87 0.90 -27.00
N THR A 829 20.33 0.52 -25.81
CA THR A 829 21.57 -0.26 -25.62
C THR A 829 21.27 -1.60 -24.98
N VAL A 830 21.74 -2.70 -25.58
CA VAL A 830 21.58 -4.06 -25.05
C VAL A 830 22.94 -4.75 -24.95
N THR A 831 23.28 -5.23 -23.76
CA THR A 831 24.47 -6.05 -23.49
C THR A 831 24.01 -7.39 -22.93
N THR A 832 24.25 -8.49 -23.65
CA THR A 832 23.81 -9.84 -23.24
C THR A 832 24.59 -10.94 -23.94
N PRO A 833 24.81 -12.14 -23.38
CA PRO A 833 25.35 -13.25 -24.15
C PRO A 833 24.48 -13.64 -25.36
N ALA A 834 23.15 -13.63 -25.23
CA ALA A 834 22.25 -14.00 -26.31
C ALA A 834 21.06 -13.03 -26.43
N LEU A 835 20.72 -12.65 -27.66
CA LEU A 835 19.55 -11.84 -28.00
C LEU A 835 18.70 -12.56 -29.05
N THR A 836 17.42 -12.79 -28.75
CA THR A 836 16.45 -13.40 -29.67
C THR A 836 15.24 -12.48 -29.88
N LEU A 837 14.90 -12.21 -31.14
CA LEU A 837 13.70 -11.48 -31.55
C LEU A 837 12.88 -12.37 -32.48
N GLY A 838 11.68 -12.76 -32.04
CA GLY A 838 10.79 -13.66 -32.76
C GLY A 838 9.37 -13.14 -32.90
N ASP A 839 8.59 -13.77 -33.78
CA ASP A 839 7.14 -13.64 -33.91
C ASP A 839 6.62 -12.19 -33.98
N GLY A 840 7.31 -11.33 -34.73
CA GLY A 840 6.94 -9.92 -34.92
C GLY A 840 7.41 -8.94 -33.84
N ALA A 841 8.23 -9.37 -32.88
CA ALA A 841 8.75 -8.51 -31.83
C ALA A 841 9.72 -7.43 -32.35
N LYS A 842 9.78 -6.27 -31.68
CA LYS A 842 10.55 -5.10 -32.16
C LYS A 842 11.53 -4.52 -31.14
N MET A 843 12.67 -4.04 -31.62
CA MET A 843 13.52 -3.07 -30.93
C MET A 843 13.57 -1.80 -31.79
N SER A 844 13.03 -0.69 -31.28
CA SER A 844 12.65 0.45 -32.12
C SER A 844 12.94 1.81 -31.50
N VAL A 845 13.69 2.63 -32.21
CA VAL A 845 13.97 4.05 -31.89
C VAL A 845 13.43 4.98 -32.98
N THR A 846 12.21 4.68 -33.44
CA THR A 846 11.56 5.36 -34.57
C THR A 846 11.03 6.74 -34.20
N THR A 847 11.20 7.70 -35.12
CA THR A 847 10.54 9.01 -35.05
C THR A 847 9.43 9.11 -36.10
N GLN A 848 8.22 9.51 -35.70
CA GLN A 848 7.04 9.63 -36.59
C GLN A 848 6.77 11.06 -37.09
N GLY A 849 7.60 12.04 -36.70
CA GLY A 849 7.53 13.42 -37.18
C GLY A 849 8.86 13.97 -37.69
N GLY A 850 9.08 15.28 -37.57
CA GLY A 850 10.25 15.97 -38.11
C GLY A 850 11.59 15.72 -37.40
N GLY A 851 11.62 15.03 -36.26
CA GLY A 851 12.84 14.77 -35.49
C GLY A 851 13.69 13.62 -36.06
N ALA A 852 14.95 13.51 -35.61
CA ALA A 852 15.84 12.42 -35.98
C ALA A 852 15.51 11.12 -35.22
N ALA A 853 15.77 9.97 -35.84
CA ALA A 853 15.74 8.68 -35.14
C ALA A 853 16.98 8.52 -34.27
N GLY A 854 16.87 7.74 -33.19
CA GLY A 854 17.98 7.51 -32.26
C GLY A 854 18.82 6.29 -32.62
N ASP A 855 19.83 5.98 -31.82
CA ASP A 855 20.74 4.86 -32.11
C ASP A 855 20.32 3.56 -31.42
N ILE A 856 20.67 2.42 -32.03
CA ILE A 856 20.58 1.09 -31.41
C ILE A 856 21.97 0.47 -31.32
N VAL A 857 22.37 0.07 -30.13
CA VAL A 857 23.65 -0.60 -29.87
C VAL A 857 23.41 -1.94 -29.19
N ALA A 858 23.80 -3.04 -29.83
CA ALA A 858 23.71 -4.39 -29.27
C ALA A 858 25.09 -5.05 -29.19
N THR A 859 25.57 -5.32 -27.97
CA THR A 859 26.83 -6.03 -27.69
C THR A 859 26.54 -7.41 -27.14
N LEU A 860 26.86 -8.43 -27.93
CA LEU A 860 26.44 -9.81 -27.70
C LEU A 860 27.63 -10.75 -27.47
N GLY A 861 27.61 -11.45 -26.34
CA GLY A 861 28.67 -12.38 -25.97
C GLY A 861 28.69 -13.67 -26.80
N LYS A 862 27.58 -14.03 -27.44
CA LYS A 862 27.42 -15.26 -28.24
C LYS A 862 26.58 -15.02 -29.49
N THR A 863 25.26 -14.89 -29.38
CA THR A 863 24.36 -15.04 -30.55
C THR A 863 23.31 -13.94 -30.67
N LEU A 864 23.01 -13.56 -31.92
CA LEU A 864 21.80 -12.84 -32.33
C LEU A 864 20.92 -13.78 -33.19
N SER A 865 19.63 -13.90 -32.86
CA SER A 865 18.64 -14.56 -33.71
C SER A 865 17.45 -13.62 -33.95
N VAL A 866 17.16 -13.29 -35.20
CA VAL A 866 16.02 -12.47 -35.59
C VAL A 866 15.17 -13.25 -36.57
N THR A 867 14.01 -13.74 -36.14
CA THR A 867 13.19 -14.70 -36.89
C THR A 867 11.71 -14.32 -36.92
N ASN A 868 10.94 -14.94 -37.81
CA ASN A 868 9.46 -14.87 -37.84
C ASN A 868 8.90 -13.43 -37.78
N GLY A 869 9.47 -12.51 -38.54
CA GLY A 869 9.06 -11.09 -38.57
C GLY A 869 9.64 -10.20 -37.47
N GLY A 870 10.57 -10.67 -36.65
CA GLY A 870 11.27 -9.84 -35.65
C GLY A 870 12.11 -8.72 -36.30
N GLN A 871 12.17 -7.53 -35.68
CA GLN A 871 12.80 -6.33 -36.28
C GLN A 871 13.66 -5.53 -35.30
N ILE A 872 14.83 -5.07 -35.77
CA ILE A 872 15.63 -4.02 -35.14
C ILE A 872 15.58 -2.79 -36.05
N GLN A 873 15.02 -1.67 -35.58
CA GLN A 873 14.70 -0.53 -36.45
C GLN A 873 15.08 0.83 -35.84
N SER A 874 15.83 1.63 -36.60
CA SER A 874 16.09 3.05 -36.32
C SER A 874 15.60 3.88 -37.50
N ASN A 875 14.29 4.10 -37.55
CA ASN A 875 13.63 4.67 -38.73
C ASN A 875 13.09 6.07 -38.48
N THR A 876 13.08 6.93 -39.50
CA THR A 876 12.19 8.10 -39.51
C THR A 876 11.07 7.86 -40.51
N THR A 877 9.84 7.98 -40.03
CA THR A 877 8.60 7.87 -40.81
C THR A 877 7.90 9.22 -40.68
N ASN A 878 7.35 9.84 -41.72
CA ASN A 878 6.58 11.07 -41.53
C ASN A 878 5.32 11.16 -42.40
N ILE A 879 4.51 12.09 -41.91
CA ILE A 879 3.23 12.63 -42.30
C ILE A 879 3.43 13.83 -43.28
N ASP A 880 4.65 14.40 -43.38
CA ASP A 880 5.05 15.43 -44.36
C ASP A 880 6.34 15.01 -45.14
N PRO A 881 6.25 14.77 -46.46
CA PRO A 881 7.39 14.33 -47.27
C PRO A 881 8.51 15.38 -47.46
N ASN A 882 8.30 16.64 -47.05
CA ASN A 882 9.28 17.71 -47.17
C ASN A 882 10.02 18.05 -45.87
N SER A 883 9.55 17.58 -44.72
CA SER A 883 10.21 17.74 -43.42
C SER A 883 10.56 16.37 -42.84
N GLY A 884 11.75 16.20 -42.28
CA GLY A 884 12.12 14.93 -41.66
C GLY A 884 13.54 14.90 -41.15
N GLY A 885 13.74 14.29 -39.98
CA GLY A 885 15.06 14.07 -39.40
C GLY A 885 15.78 12.89 -40.03
N ALA A 886 17.08 12.83 -39.78
CA ALA A 886 17.95 11.73 -40.20
C ALA A 886 17.59 10.42 -39.49
N GLY A 887 17.85 9.30 -40.14
CA GLY A 887 17.83 7.96 -39.53
C GLY A 887 19.00 7.79 -38.57
N GLY A 888 18.83 6.99 -37.52
CA GLY A 888 19.89 6.71 -36.55
C GLY A 888 20.69 5.47 -36.92
N ASN A 889 21.82 5.30 -36.26
CA ASN A 889 22.74 4.19 -36.53
C ASN A 889 22.31 2.92 -35.79
N VAL A 890 22.55 1.77 -36.41
CA VAL A 890 22.39 0.46 -35.76
C VAL A 890 23.73 -0.25 -35.73
N THR A 891 24.26 -0.48 -34.53
CA THR A 891 25.55 -1.17 -34.32
C THR A 891 25.33 -2.47 -33.57
N ILE A 892 25.73 -3.58 -34.18
CA ILE A 892 25.61 -4.92 -33.59
C ILE A 892 26.97 -5.62 -33.59
N THR A 893 27.42 -6.02 -32.41
CA THR A 893 28.63 -6.85 -32.25
C THR A 893 28.22 -8.17 -31.61
N ALA A 894 28.46 -9.30 -32.28
CA ALA A 894 28.16 -10.63 -31.74
C ALA A 894 29.39 -11.54 -31.83
N ASN A 895 29.92 -11.97 -30.68
CA ASN A 895 31.16 -12.75 -30.62
C ASN A 895 31.04 -14.20 -31.10
N GLY A 896 29.83 -14.68 -31.43
CA GLY A 896 29.58 -16.02 -31.97
C GLY A 896 28.92 -15.98 -33.35
N SER A 897 27.59 -15.97 -33.42
CA SER A 897 26.85 -16.01 -34.71
C SER A 897 25.64 -15.10 -34.73
N MET A 898 25.31 -14.60 -35.93
CA MET A 898 24.11 -13.83 -36.21
C MET A 898 23.28 -14.55 -37.27
N ALA A 899 22.02 -14.87 -36.95
CA ALA A 899 21.07 -15.52 -37.84
C ALA A 899 19.81 -14.66 -38.00
N LEU A 900 19.50 -14.27 -39.24
CA LEU A 900 18.30 -13.53 -39.60
C LEU A 900 17.49 -14.39 -40.57
N ALA A 901 16.24 -14.73 -40.25
CA ALA A 901 15.42 -15.60 -41.10
C ALA A 901 13.96 -15.16 -41.15
N GLY A 902 13.37 -15.21 -42.34
CA GLY A 902 11.95 -14.98 -42.56
C GLY A 902 11.60 -13.62 -43.15
N ALA A 903 10.44 -13.57 -43.82
CA ALA A 903 9.94 -12.36 -44.45
C ALA A 903 9.67 -11.27 -43.40
N ALA A 904 10.04 -10.02 -43.72
CA ALA A 904 9.97 -8.86 -42.84
C ALA A 904 10.85 -8.92 -41.57
N SER A 905 11.67 -9.97 -41.40
CA SER A 905 12.73 -9.99 -40.37
C SER A 905 13.96 -9.23 -40.83
N GLY A 906 14.59 -8.49 -39.93
CA GLY A 906 15.79 -7.77 -40.31
C GLY A 906 16.27 -6.66 -39.39
N ILE A 907 17.31 -5.98 -39.88
CA ILE A 907 17.89 -4.78 -39.30
C ILE A 907 17.65 -3.63 -40.28
N PHE A 908 17.06 -2.55 -39.79
CA PHE A 908 16.57 -1.43 -40.58
C PHE A 908 17.06 -0.11 -40.01
N SER A 909 17.58 0.76 -40.87
CA SER A 909 17.73 2.19 -40.58
C SER A 909 17.25 2.96 -41.80
N THR A 910 15.94 3.23 -41.84
CA THR A 910 15.26 3.77 -43.03
C THR A 910 14.73 5.17 -42.79
N THR A 911 14.74 6.00 -43.83
CA THR A 911 14.13 7.34 -43.79
C THR A 911 13.12 7.51 -44.91
N ASP A 912 11.88 7.84 -44.56
CA ASP A 912 10.82 8.05 -45.57
C ASP A 912 10.78 9.52 -46.08
N ASN A 913 11.67 10.37 -45.57
CA ASN A 913 11.61 11.84 -45.71
C ASN A 913 12.88 12.42 -46.37
N SER A 914 13.05 13.74 -46.29
CA SER A 914 14.24 14.46 -46.78
C SER A 914 15.53 14.23 -45.98
N GLY A 915 15.46 13.59 -44.80
CA GLY A 915 16.63 13.26 -43.98
C GLY A 915 17.41 12.05 -44.49
N ASN A 916 18.74 12.06 -44.30
CA ASN A 916 19.63 10.95 -44.67
C ASN A 916 19.41 9.73 -43.76
N ALA A 917 19.49 8.52 -44.31
CA ALA A 917 19.48 7.29 -43.51
C ALA A 917 20.78 7.10 -42.72
N GLY A 918 20.68 6.39 -41.58
CA GLY A 918 21.81 6.09 -40.72
C GLY A 918 22.62 4.90 -41.21
N ARG A 919 23.74 4.61 -40.54
CA ARG A 919 24.62 3.48 -40.86
C ARG A 919 24.21 2.23 -40.11
N ILE A 920 24.30 1.08 -40.77
CA ILE A 920 24.27 -0.24 -40.11
C ILE A 920 25.69 -0.81 -40.05
N THR A 921 26.17 -1.15 -38.86
CA THR A 921 27.43 -1.86 -38.65
C THR A 921 27.17 -3.19 -37.96
N ALA A 922 27.61 -4.31 -38.53
CA ALA A 922 27.50 -5.62 -37.90
C ALA A 922 28.83 -6.38 -37.91
N THR A 923 29.27 -6.84 -36.73
CA THR A 923 30.50 -7.62 -36.56
C THR A 923 30.20 -8.99 -35.94
N THR A 924 30.56 -10.09 -36.60
CA THR A 924 30.38 -11.45 -36.05
C THR A 924 31.19 -12.54 -36.76
N PRO A 925 31.66 -13.60 -36.09
CA PRO A 925 32.30 -14.73 -36.78
C PRO A 925 31.45 -15.41 -37.86
N SER A 926 30.13 -15.45 -37.73
CA SER A 926 29.26 -16.02 -38.78
C SER A 926 27.95 -15.26 -38.91
N LEU A 927 27.64 -14.78 -40.11
CA LEU A 927 26.38 -14.13 -40.46
C LEU A 927 25.61 -14.95 -41.50
N THR A 928 24.37 -15.34 -41.17
CA THR A 928 23.45 -16.05 -42.07
C THR A 928 22.16 -15.26 -42.22
N LEU A 929 21.77 -14.95 -43.46
CA LEU A 929 20.44 -14.42 -43.79
C LEU A 929 19.72 -15.42 -44.70
N SER A 930 18.48 -15.78 -44.36
CA SER A 930 17.65 -16.68 -45.16
C SER A 930 16.19 -16.22 -45.27
N ASP A 931 15.44 -16.86 -46.16
CA ASP A 931 13.97 -16.80 -46.22
C ASP A 931 13.40 -15.37 -46.33
N GLY A 932 14.06 -14.50 -47.11
CA GLY A 932 13.64 -13.13 -47.35
C GLY A 932 14.03 -12.11 -46.28
N ALA A 933 14.89 -12.47 -45.32
CA ALA A 933 15.39 -11.55 -44.31
C ALA A 933 16.24 -10.41 -44.90
N LYS A 934 16.27 -9.24 -44.23
CA LYS A 934 16.88 -8.01 -44.76
C LYS A 934 17.85 -7.33 -43.79
N ILE A 935 18.93 -6.78 -44.33
CA ILE A 935 19.71 -5.70 -43.70
C ILE A 935 19.61 -4.49 -44.64
N SER A 936 18.94 -3.42 -44.19
CA SER A 936 18.48 -2.37 -45.10
C SER A 936 18.70 -0.97 -44.53
N VAL A 937 19.42 -0.14 -45.27
CA VAL A 937 19.53 1.31 -45.06
C VAL A 937 18.98 2.02 -46.29
N THR A 938 17.70 2.33 -46.27
CA THR A 938 17.02 2.88 -47.45
C THR A 938 16.39 4.22 -47.18
N THR A 939 16.55 5.14 -48.12
CA THR A 939 15.86 6.43 -48.10
C THR A 939 14.80 6.48 -49.20
N GLN A 940 13.55 6.75 -48.83
CA GLN A 940 12.46 6.90 -49.80
C GLN A 940 12.25 8.35 -50.25
N GLY A 941 12.65 9.33 -49.44
CA GLY A 941 12.57 10.76 -49.75
C GLY A 941 13.83 11.32 -50.41
N LYS A 942 14.09 12.62 -50.23
CA LYS A 942 15.21 13.32 -50.91
C LYS A 942 16.60 13.08 -50.29
N GLY A 943 16.68 12.47 -49.10
CA GLY A 943 17.94 12.24 -48.40
C GLY A 943 18.82 11.18 -49.07
N ALA A 944 20.10 11.15 -48.71
CA ALA A 944 21.02 10.09 -49.11
C ALA A 944 20.77 8.81 -48.28
N ALA A 945 20.93 7.64 -48.92
CA ALA A 945 20.96 6.38 -48.20
C ALA A 945 22.23 6.27 -47.34
N GLY A 946 22.12 5.60 -46.19
CA GLY A 946 23.23 5.37 -45.28
C GLY A 946 24.10 4.18 -45.72
N ASP A 947 25.21 3.94 -45.03
CA ASP A 947 26.12 2.84 -45.37
C ASP A 947 25.78 1.54 -44.61
N ILE A 948 26.13 0.39 -45.21
CA ILE A 948 26.18 -0.91 -44.53
C ILE A 948 27.64 -1.36 -44.45
N GLU A 949 28.13 -1.61 -43.23
CA GLU A 949 29.45 -2.18 -42.97
C GLU A 949 29.33 -3.51 -42.23
N LEU A 950 29.75 -4.60 -42.89
CA LEU A 950 29.73 -5.96 -42.33
C LEU A 950 31.15 -6.48 -42.19
N LYS A 951 31.56 -6.79 -40.95
CA LYS A 951 32.83 -7.43 -40.63
C LYS A 951 32.59 -8.82 -40.09
N VAL A 952 32.75 -9.83 -40.93
CA VAL A 952 32.35 -11.21 -40.60
C VAL A 952 33.46 -12.24 -40.76
N GLY A 953 33.31 -13.40 -40.13
CA GLY A 953 34.11 -14.58 -40.50
C GLY A 953 33.56 -15.19 -41.78
N THR A 954 32.34 -15.73 -41.74
CA THR A 954 31.63 -16.26 -42.92
C THR A 954 30.33 -15.52 -43.17
N LEU A 955 29.95 -15.34 -44.44
CA LEU A 955 28.65 -14.78 -44.86
C LEU A 955 27.89 -15.79 -45.71
N THR A 956 26.64 -16.09 -45.33
CA THR A 956 25.71 -16.87 -46.16
C THR A 956 24.41 -16.09 -46.36
N LEU A 957 24.05 -15.85 -47.62
CA LEU A 957 22.79 -15.25 -48.04
C LEU A 957 22.01 -16.26 -48.88
N ALA A 958 20.79 -16.60 -48.49
CA ALA A 958 19.98 -17.61 -49.15
C ALA A 958 18.50 -17.22 -49.24
N GLY A 959 17.73 -17.89 -50.09
CA GLY A 959 16.25 -17.89 -50.04
C GLY A 959 15.61 -16.50 -50.14
N GLY A 960 16.11 -15.64 -51.04
CA GLY A 960 15.56 -14.29 -51.25
C GLY A 960 16.05 -13.23 -50.27
N ALA A 961 17.01 -13.54 -49.40
CA ALA A 961 17.62 -12.58 -48.48
C ALA A 961 18.22 -11.36 -49.20
N ARG A 962 18.25 -10.20 -48.53
CA ARG A 962 18.76 -8.95 -49.11
C ARG A 962 19.63 -8.12 -48.18
N ILE A 963 20.67 -7.52 -48.75
CA ILE A 963 21.46 -6.44 -48.15
C ILE A 963 21.32 -5.22 -49.06
N ASP A 964 20.63 -4.19 -48.62
CA ASP A 964 20.22 -3.06 -49.47
C ASP A 964 20.60 -1.71 -48.85
N SER A 965 21.41 -0.91 -49.55
CA SER A 965 21.81 0.46 -49.19
C SER A 965 21.34 1.46 -50.24
N GLY A 966 20.12 1.26 -50.73
CA GLY A 966 19.58 2.00 -51.87
C GLY A 966 18.69 3.19 -51.52
N THR A 967 18.39 3.98 -52.53
CA THR A 967 17.46 5.12 -52.44
C THR A 967 16.37 4.98 -53.50
N SER A 968 15.12 5.25 -53.11
CA SER A 968 14.00 5.35 -54.05
C SER A 968 13.56 6.79 -54.30
N GLY A 969 14.23 7.77 -53.68
CA GLY A 969 14.01 9.20 -53.90
C GLY A 969 15.27 9.90 -54.44
N ALA A 970 15.31 11.23 -54.33
CA ALA A 970 16.23 12.05 -55.12
C ALA A 970 17.71 12.03 -54.67
N GLY A 971 18.01 11.55 -53.45
CA GLY A 971 19.39 11.49 -52.94
C GLY A 971 20.17 10.29 -53.50
N PRO A 972 21.50 10.22 -53.29
CA PRO A 972 22.35 9.13 -53.76
C PRO A 972 22.22 7.85 -52.91
N GLY A 973 22.59 6.70 -53.51
CA GLY A 973 22.72 5.41 -52.83
C GLY A 973 23.94 5.37 -51.90
N GLY A 974 23.91 4.52 -50.88
CA GLY A 974 24.94 4.43 -49.84
C GLY A 974 26.00 3.36 -50.14
N GLN A 975 27.01 3.23 -49.31
CA GLN A 975 28.08 2.25 -49.55
C GLN A 975 27.73 0.91 -48.87
N VAL A 976 27.87 -0.21 -49.59
CA VAL A 976 27.85 -1.55 -48.97
C VAL A 976 29.27 -2.08 -48.92
N THR A 977 29.81 -2.28 -47.71
CA THR A 977 31.14 -2.86 -47.49
C THR A 977 31.03 -4.16 -46.72
N ILE A 978 31.48 -5.26 -47.32
CA ILE A 978 31.51 -6.59 -46.70
C ILE A 978 32.96 -7.06 -46.63
N THR A 979 33.47 -7.25 -45.42
CA THR A 979 34.78 -7.85 -45.17
C THR A 979 34.59 -9.18 -44.46
N ALA A 980 34.88 -10.28 -45.15
CA ALA A 980 34.79 -11.64 -44.62
C ALA A 980 36.19 -12.27 -44.49
N ALA A 981 36.49 -12.87 -43.34
CA ALA A 981 37.75 -13.61 -43.13
C ALA A 981 37.74 -15.03 -43.76
N GLY A 982 36.56 -15.54 -44.10
CA GLY A 982 36.28 -16.81 -44.75
C GLY A 982 35.26 -16.65 -45.88
N PRO A 983 34.63 -17.73 -46.36
CA PRO A 983 33.83 -17.71 -47.59
C PRO A 983 32.56 -16.85 -47.50
N VAL A 984 32.24 -16.20 -48.62
CA VAL A 984 30.96 -15.51 -48.90
C VAL A 984 30.15 -16.34 -49.89
N LYS A 985 28.98 -16.82 -49.47
CA LYS A 985 28.03 -17.59 -50.31
C LYS A 985 26.73 -16.81 -50.49
N ILE A 986 26.35 -16.57 -51.73
CA ILE A 986 25.10 -15.87 -52.09
C ILE A 986 24.31 -16.76 -53.04
N ALA A 987 23.15 -17.25 -52.62
CA ALA A 987 22.29 -18.16 -53.36
C ALA A 987 20.86 -17.62 -53.45
N GLY A 988 20.40 -17.21 -54.64
CA GLY A 988 19.06 -16.65 -54.80
C GLY A 988 18.78 -15.43 -53.92
N ALA A 989 19.81 -14.63 -53.66
CA ALA A 989 19.81 -13.49 -52.75
C ALA A 989 20.48 -12.26 -53.42
N ALA A 990 20.27 -11.07 -52.85
CA ALA A 990 20.73 -9.82 -53.45
C ALA A 990 21.60 -8.99 -52.48
N VAL A 991 22.64 -8.37 -53.03
CA VAL A 991 23.40 -7.28 -52.39
C VAL A 991 23.31 -6.06 -53.30
N SER A 992 22.73 -4.96 -52.83
CA SER A 992 22.45 -3.82 -53.69
C SER A 992 22.74 -2.46 -53.05
N SER A 993 23.19 -1.54 -53.89
CA SER A 993 23.21 -0.11 -53.58
C SER A 993 22.64 0.70 -54.75
N ASN A 994 21.37 0.44 -55.03
CA ASN A 994 20.69 1.01 -56.19
C ASN A 994 20.06 2.37 -55.86
N ALA A 995 20.10 3.30 -56.80
CA ALA A 995 19.37 4.55 -56.78
C ALA A 995 18.30 4.56 -57.88
N THR A 996 17.02 4.49 -57.50
CA THR A 996 15.91 4.29 -58.47
C THR A 996 15.16 5.58 -58.86
N ALA A 997 15.58 6.73 -58.34
CA ALA A 997 15.13 8.07 -58.78
C ALA A 997 16.36 8.91 -59.17
N SER A 998 16.43 10.21 -58.89
CA SER A 998 17.44 11.12 -59.51
C SER A 998 18.87 11.06 -58.94
N GLY A 999 19.19 10.15 -58.02
CA GLY A 999 20.51 10.09 -57.36
C GLY A 999 21.51 9.13 -58.02
N ASP A 1000 22.79 9.33 -57.71
CA ASP A 1000 23.87 8.40 -58.09
C ASP A 1000 23.72 7.05 -57.37
N GLY A 1001 24.04 5.95 -58.05
CA GLY A 1001 24.14 4.63 -57.44
C GLY A 1001 25.32 4.56 -56.45
N GLY A 1002 25.15 3.85 -55.34
CA GLY A 1002 26.21 3.70 -54.35
C GLY A 1002 27.15 2.53 -54.67
N ASN A 1003 28.33 2.50 -54.06
CA ASN A 1003 29.33 1.48 -54.35
C ASN A 1003 29.13 0.23 -53.49
N VAL A 1004 29.48 -0.93 -54.07
CA VAL A 1004 29.52 -2.21 -53.34
C VAL A 1004 30.95 -2.73 -53.32
N THR A 1005 31.50 -2.95 -52.12
CA THR A 1005 32.83 -3.51 -51.91
C THR A 1005 32.74 -4.82 -51.13
N ILE A 1006 33.28 -5.91 -51.67
CA ILE A 1006 33.31 -7.22 -51.01
C ILE A 1006 34.74 -7.75 -50.98
N LYS A 1007 35.25 -8.06 -49.79
CA LYS A 1007 36.57 -8.63 -49.57
C LYS A 1007 36.45 -9.99 -48.87
N THR A 1008 36.96 -11.05 -49.48
CA THR A 1008 36.89 -12.42 -48.94
C THR A 1008 37.95 -13.33 -49.57
N PRO A 1009 38.43 -14.40 -48.89
CA PRO A 1009 39.22 -15.42 -49.54
C PRO A 1009 38.48 -16.16 -50.66
N GLU A 1010 37.19 -16.43 -50.49
CA GLU A 1010 36.41 -17.26 -51.41
C GLU A 1010 35.00 -16.72 -51.58
N MET A 1011 34.52 -16.63 -52.81
CA MET A 1011 33.17 -16.15 -53.10
C MET A 1011 32.44 -17.07 -54.08
N ALA A 1012 31.19 -17.43 -53.75
CA ALA A 1012 30.32 -18.21 -54.61
C ALA A 1012 28.95 -17.51 -54.78
N LEU A 1013 28.57 -17.23 -56.03
CA LEU A 1013 27.25 -16.76 -56.42
C LEU A 1013 26.52 -17.87 -57.19
N THR A 1014 25.35 -18.29 -56.69
CA THR A 1014 24.53 -19.35 -57.29
C THR A 1014 23.05 -18.96 -57.32
N GLU A 1015 22.24 -19.74 -58.05
CA GLU A 1015 20.77 -19.66 -58.00
C GLU A 1015 20.18 -18.26 -58.30
N HIS A 1016 20.68 -17.55 -59.32
CA HIS A 1016 20.22 -16.18 -59.65
C HIS A 1016 20.53 -15.13 -58.57
N ALA A 1017 21.64 -15.31 -57.83
CA ALA A 1017 22.15 -14.28 -56.96
C ALA A 1017 22.55 -13.01 -57.74
N THR A 1018 22.35 -11.84 -57.14
CA THR A 1018 22.64 -10.55 -57.76
C THR A 1018 23.48 -9.65 -56.85
N ILE A 1019 24.46 -8.97 -57.44
CA ILE A 1019 25.17 -7.84 -56.83
C ILE A 1019 25.00 -6.64 -57.76
N SER A 1020 24.41 -5.54 -57.27
CA SER A 1020 24.09 -4.41 -58.13
C SER A 1020 24.36 -3.04 -57.53
N ALA A 1021 24.79 -2.11 -58.38
CA ALA A 1021 24.97 -0.69 -58.07
C ALA A 1021 24.35 0.18 -59.18
N THR A 1022 23.04 0.04 -59.38
CA THR A 1022 22.30 0.64 -60.49
C THR A 1022 21.86 2.07 -60.19
N SER A 1023 21.87 2.98 -61.17
CA SER A 1023 21.15 4.25 -61.15
C SER A 1023 20.10 4.32 -62.27
N THR A 1024 18.85 4.62 -61.94
CA THR A 1024 17.79 4.84 -62.94
C THR A 1024 17.39 6.31 -63.09
N GLY A 1025 18.26 7.23 -62.67
CA GLY A 1025 17.98 8.66 -62.52
C GLY A 1025 18.06 9.54 -63.76
N THR A 1026 17.99 10.86 -63.51
CA THR A 1026 18.11 11.98 -64.46
C THR A 1026 19.44 11.93 -65.26
N PRO A 1027 19.60 12.75 -66.32
CA PRO A 1027 20.77 12.71 -67.23
C PRO A 1027 22.17 12.70 -66.60
N ASP A 1028 22.31 13.17 -65.36
CA ASP A 1028 23.58 13.29 -64.64
C ASP A 1028 23.80 12.22 -63.54
N ALA A 1029 22.88 11.27 -63.36
CA ALA A 1029 22.92 10.29 -62.27
C ALA A 1029 23.72 9.03 -62.65
N ASN A 1030 24.95 8.92 -62.13
CA ASN A 1030 25.88 7.84 -62.47
C ASN A 1030 25.56 6.55 -61.70
N ALA A 1031 25.85 5.40 -62.29
CA ALA A 1031 25.83 4.13 -61.57
C ALA A 1031 27.03 4.01 -60.63
N GLY A 1032 26.87 3.27 -59.54
CA GLY A 1032 27.93 3.04 -58.57
C GLY A 1032 28.94 2.00 -59.06
N ASN A 1033 30.11 1.95 -58.43
CA ASN A 1033 31.14 0.97 -58.74
C ASN A 1033 30.99 -0.28 -57.87
N ILE A 1034 31.36 -1.44 -58.42
CA ILE A 1034 31.46 -2.69 -57.67
C ILE A 1034 32.92 -3.13 -57.63
N ALA A 1035 33.45 -3.33 -56.43
CA ALA A 1035 34.80 -3.82 -56.19
C ALA A 1035 34.75 -5.15 -55.44
N VAL A 1036 35.28 -6.22 -56.04
CA VAL A 1036 35.37 -7.54 -55.43
C VAL A 1036 36.84 -7.91 -55.28
N VAL A 1037 37.27 -8.15 -54.05
CA VAL A 1037 38.66 -8.51 -53.71
C VAL A 1037 38.68 -9.94 -53.18
N ILE A 1038 39.30 -10.84 -53.93
CA ILE A 1038 39.31 -12.28 -53.67
C ILE A 1038 40.71 -12.79 -53.32
N GLY A 1039 40.79 -13.69 -52.33
CA GLY A 1039 42.06 -14.32 -51.95
C GLY A 1039 42.43 -15.56 -52.79
N ASN A 1040 41.45 -16.44 -53.07
CA ASN A 1040 41.64 -17.77 -53.65
C ASN A 1040 40.80 -17.98 -54.92
N SER A 1041 39.45 -17.97 -54.79
CA SER A 1041 38.55 -18.33 -55.90
C SER A 1041 37.24 -17.54 -55.91
N LEU A 1042 36.80 -17.16 -57.12
CA LEU A 1042 35.47 -16.61 -57.40
C LEU A 1042 34.71 -17.56 -58.32
N ARG A 1043 33.53 -18.01 -57.89
CA ARG A 1043 32.62 -18.83 -58.71
C ARG A 1043 31.28 -18.12 -58.87
N ILE A 1044 30.85 -17.92 -60.11
CA ILE A 1044 29.57 -17.33 -60.45
C ILE A 1044 28.82 -18.31 -61.36
N GLN A 1045 27.69 -18.82 -60.90
CA GLN A 1045 26.86 -19.79 -61.62
C GLN A 1045 25.42 -19.30 -61.71
N ASN A 1046 24.89 -19.14 -62.92
CA ASN A 1046 23.53 -18.63 -63.16
C ASN A 1046 23.22 -17.33 -62.40
N SER A 1047 24.21 -16.46 -62.20
CA SER A 1047 24.15 -15.30 -61.28
C SER A 1047 24.81 -14.07 -61.91
N ALA A 1048 24.58 -12.89 -61.36
CA ALA A 1048 24.97 -11.63 -61.99
C ALA A 1048 25.65 -10.62 -61.04
N ILE A 1049 26.71 -9.96 -61.53
CA ILE A 1049 27.29 -8.75 -60.94
C ILE A 1049 27.11 -7.63 -61.96
N THR A 1050 26.35 -6.58 -61.60
CA THR A 1050 25.88 -5.60 -62.58
C THR A 1050 25.94 -4.17 -62.08
N THR A 1051 26.48 -3.25 -62.88
CA THR A 1051 26.27 -1.81 -62.71
C THR A 1051 25.52 -1.31 -63.94
N SER A 1052 24.57 -0.40 -63.76
CA SER A 1052 23.80 0.12 -64.89
C SER A 1052 23.30 1.52 -64.63
N ALA A 1053 23.42 2.40 -65.61
CA ALA A 1053 22.81 3.73 -65.61
C ALA A 1053 21.75 3.82 -66.72
N THR A 1054 20.68 4.59 -66.49
CA THR A 1054 19.68 4.83 -67.57
C THR A 1054 20.18 5.84 -68.59
N THR A 1055 20.85 6.92 -68.15
CA THR A 1055 21.26 8.04 -69.04
C THR A 1055 22.70 8.56 -68.86
N ALA A 1056 23.31 8.37 -67.68
CA ALA A 1056 24.68 8.80 -67.34
C ALA A 1056 25.69 7.64 -67.37
N ASP A 1057 26.83 7.75 -66.67
CA ASP A 1057 27.91 6.75 -66.73
C ASP A 1057 27.55 5.42 -66.04
N GLY A 1058 27.85 4.31 -66.70
CA GLY A 1058 27.45 2.94 -66.33
C GLY A 1058 28.16 2.32 -65.12
N GLY A 1059 29.07 3.04 -64.46
CA GLY A 1059 29.83 2.58 -63.28
C GLY A 1059 30.86 1.49 -63.63
N ASN A 1060 31.90 1.32 -62.81
CA ASN A 1060 32.97 0.35 -63.07
C ASN A 1060 32.80 -0.92 -62.21
N ILE A 1061 33.19 -2.06 -62.77
CA ILE A 1061 33.34 -3.32 -62.02
C ILE A 1061 34.82 -3.68 -61.98
N SER A 1062 35.36 -3.89 -60.79
CA SER A 1062 36.72 -4.38 -60.60
C SER A 1062 36.73 -5.66 -59.77
N ILE A 1063 37.38 -6.70 -60.29
CA ILE A 1063 37.60 -7.97 -59.60
C ILE A 1063 39.11 -8.12 -59.43
N THR A 1064 39.60 -7.82 -58.24
CA THR A 1064 41.02 -8.00 -57.89
C THR A 1064 41.18 -9.33 -57.18
N THR A 1065 42.17 -10.12 -57.57
CA THR A 1065 42.47 -11.40 -56.91
C THR A 1065 43.96 -11.54 -56.66
N THR A 1066 44.32 -12.18 -55.55
CA THR A 1066 45.66 -12.70 -55.29
C THR A 1066 45.76 -14.21 -55.52
N GLY A 1067 44.65 -14.83 -55.94
CA GLY A 1067 44.47 -16.27 -56.03
C GLY A 1067 44.27 -16.82 -57.44
N SER A 1068 44.12 -18.15 -57.49
CA SER A 1068 44.32 -18.93 -58.71
C SER A 1068 43.12 -19.01 -59.66
N GLN A 1069 41.87 -18.77 -59.24
CA GLN A 1069 40.73 -19.22 -60.08
C GLN A 1069 39.51 -18.27 -60.11
N LEU A 1070 39.01 -18.00 -61.32
CA LEU A 1070 37.72 -17.37 -61.60
C LEU A 1070 36.91 -18.25 -62.55
N TYR A 1071 35.74 -18.71 -62.09
CA TYR A 1071 34.79 -19.50 -62.86
C TYR A 1071 33.49 -18.73 -63.09
N LEU A 1072 33.17 -18.45 -64.35
CA LEU A 1072 31.91 -17.88 -64.78
C LEU A 1072 31.15 -18.94 -65.60
N LEU A 1073 30.05 -19.48 -65.05
CA LEU A 1073 29.25 -20.55 -65.65
C LEU A 1073 27.80 -20.09 -65.81
N ASN A 1074 27.40 -19.76 -67.05
CA ASN A 1074 26.14 -19.06 -67.34
C ASN A 1074 25.93 -17.81 -66.46
N GLY A 1075 27.02 -17.12 -66.12
CA GLY A 1075 27.00 -15.95 -65.25
C GLY A 1075 27.19 -14.66 -66.03
N LYS A 1076 26.86 -13.52 -65.39
CA LYS A 1076 26.93 -12.19 -65.99
C LYS A 1076 27.80 -11.24 -65.16
N ILE A 1077 28.72 -10.54 -65.82
CA ILE A 1077 29.45 -9.40 -65.26
C ILE A 1077 29.24 -8.23 -66.24
N THR A 1078 28.38 -7.28 -65.90
CA THR A 1078 27.96 -6.27 -66.87
C THR A 1078 27.95 -4.85 -66.32
N THR A 1079 28.56 -3.92 -67.04
CA THR A 1079 28.38 -2.48 -66.90
C THR A 1079 27.61 -1.98 -68.12
N SER A 1080 26.61 -1.13 -67.93
CA SER A 1080 25.81 -0.67 -69.07
C SER A 1080 25.17 0.71 -68.93
N VAL A 1081 24.97 1.38 -70.07
CA VAL A 1081 24.13 2.58 -70.20
C VAL A 1081 22.95 2.29 -71.12
N GLN A 1082 21.72 2.39 -70.61
CA GLN A 1082 20.51 1.94 -71.34
C GLN A 1082 20.07 2.93 -72.44
N SER A 1083 20.24 4.23 -72.22
CA SER A 1083 19.90 5.34 -73.13
C SER A 1083 20.81 6.54 -72.84
N GLY A 1084 20.83 7.62 -73.63
CA GLY A 1084 21.64 8.81 -73.32
C GLY A 1084 23.14 8.74 -73.68
N LEU A 1085 23.91 9.75 -73.27
CA LEU A 1085 25.30 10.01 -73.71
C LEU A 1085 26.40 9.53 -72.74
N GLY A 1086 26.04 8.87 -71.64
CA GLY A 1086 27.01 8.34 -70.67
C GLY A 1086 27.89 7.20 -71.21
N GLN A 1087 29.02 6.99 -70.56
CA GLN A 1087 30.00 5.96 -70.91
C GLN A 1087 29.61 4.58 -70.34
N GLY A 1088 29.91 3.50 -71.07
CA GLY A 1088 29.53 2.12 -70.73
C GLY A 1088 30.10 1.57 -69.41
N GLY A 1089 31.08 2.26 -68.80
CA GLY A 1089 31.76 1.83 -67.58
C GLY A 1089 32.79 0.72 -67.81
N ASN A 1090 33.90 0.70 -67.08
CA ASN A 1090 34.99 -0.25 -67.33
C ASN A 1090 34.84 -1.53 -66.48
N ILE A 1091 35.26 -2.65 -67.05
CA ILE A 1091 35.39 -3.94 -66.35
C ILE A 1091 36.85 -4.33 -66.28
N ILE A 1092 37.36 -4.52 -65.06
CA ILE A 1092 38.74 -4.97 -64.82
C ILE A 1092 38.71 -6.29 -64.05
N ILE A 1093 39.37 -7.32 -64.57
CA ILE A 1093 39.54 -8.62 -63.92
C ILE A 1093 41.03 -8.93 -63.77
N GLY A 1094 41.53 -8.99 -62.54
CA GLY A 1094 42.95 -9.12 -62.22
C GLY A 1094 43.70 -7.79 -62.29
N SER A 1095 45.03 -7.85 -62.30
CA SER A 1095 45.90 -6.68 -62.49
C SER A 1095 47.27 -7.08 -63.04
N ASN A 1096 48.03 -6.12 -63.61
CA ASN A 1096 49.41 -6.35 -64.08
C ASN A 1096 50.36 -6.90 -63.01
N GLY A 1097 50.15 -6.52 -61.73
CA GLY A 1097 50.96 -7.01 -60.61
C GLY A 1097 50.50 -8.36 -60.07
N HIS A 1098 49.25 -8.74 -60.31
CA HIS A 1098 48.60 -9.97 -59.83
C HIS A 1098 47.55 -10.45 -60.84
N PRO A 1099 47.94 -11.20 -61.90
CA PRO A 1099 46.99 -11.80 -62.84
C PRO A 1099 46.28 -13.01 -62.21
N VAL A 1100 45.05 -13.30 -62.66
CA VAL A 1100 44.28 -14.46 -62.20
C VAL A 1100 44.83 -15.74 -62.85
N GLU A 1101 45.24 -16.77 -62.10
CA GLU A 1101 45.90 -17.94 -62.72
C GLU A 1101 45.02 -18.65 -63.77
N PHE A 1102 43.72 -18.85 -63.49
CA PHE A 1102 42.73 -19.40 -64.41
C PHE A 1102 41.46 -18.54 -64.48
N VAL A 1103 41.11 -18.07 -65.67
CA VAL A 1103 39.81 -17.46 -65.97
C VAL A 1103 39.05 -18.40 -66.92
N ILE A 1104 37.95 -18.98 -66.45
CA ILE A 1104 37.14 -19.95 -67.20
C ILE A 1104 35.73 -19.39 -67.40
N LEU A 1105 35.36 -19.15 -68.65
CA LEU A 1105 34.05 -18.66 -69.07
C LEU A 1105 33.32 -19.75 -69.87
N ASN A 1106 32.14 -20.17 -69.42
CA ASN A 1106 31.28 -21.09 -70.16
C ASN A 1106 29.85 -20.57 -70.20
N GLY A 1107 29.30 -20.32 -71.40
CA GLY A 1107 27.94 -19.80 -71.59
C GLY A 1107 27.69 -18.43 -70.94
N SER A 1108 28.73 -17.64 -70.70
CA SER A 1108 28.68 -16.47 -69.81
C SER A 1108 28.81 -15.13 -70.54
N GLU A 1109 28.48 -14.04 -69.87
CA GLU A 1109 28.49 -12.68 -70.45
C GLU A 1109 29.38 -11.74 -69.64
N ILE A 1110 30.34 -11.08 -70.30
CA ILE A 1110 31.10 -9.93 -69.77
C ILE A 1110 30.85 -8.75 -70.70
N ARG A 1111 30.09 -7.74 -70.26
CA ARG A 1111 29.63 -6.65 -71.14
C ARG A 1111 29.85 -5.27 -70.55
N ALA A 1112 30.47 -4.36 -71.28
CA ALA A 1112 30.72 -2.96 -70.93
C ALA A 1112 30.09 -2.03 -71.98
N ASP A 1113 28.78 -2.20 -72.19
CA ASP A 1113 28.08 -1.62 -73.35
C ASP A 1113 27.53 -0.21 -73.06
N ALA A 1114 27.52 0.66 -74.07
CA ALA A 1114 26.91 1.98 -74.02
C ALA A 1114 25.84 2.16 -75.10
N PHE A 1115 24.97 3.16 -74.96
CA PHE A 1115 24.02 3.54 -75.99
C PHE A 1115 24.52 4.72 -76.84
N GLY A 1116 24.53 5.93 -76.29
CA GLY A 1116 24.92 7.16 -77.00
C GLY A 1116 26.37 7.61 -76.77
N GLY A 1117 26.96 7.28 -75.61
CA GLY A 1117 28.36 7.60 -75.28
C GLY A 1117 29.36 6.51 -75.68
N PRO A 1118 30.67 6.71 -75.41
CA PRO A 1118 31.69 5.69 -75.62
C PRO A 1118 31.40 4.38 -74.86
N GLY A 1119 31.64 3.24 -75.51
CA GLY A 1119 31.65 1.93 -74.85
C GLY A 1119 32.79 1.84 -73.83
N GLY A 1120 32.61 1.02 -72.79
CA GLY A 1120 33.60 0.87 -71.72
C GLY A 1120 34.71 -0.11 -72.07
N ASN A 1121 35.88 0.02 -71.41
CA ASN A 1121 36.99 -0.91 -71.62
C ASN A 1121 36.82 -2.17 -70.77
N ILE A 1122 37.18 -3.32 -71.34
CA ILE A 1122 37.23 -4.62 -70.65
C ILE A 1122 38.69 -5.07 -70.61
N ASP A 1123 39.31 -5.08 -69.44
CA ASP A 1123 40.69 -5.53 -69.23
C ASP A 1123 40.70 -6.82 -68.38
N ILE A 1124 41.24 -7.90 -68.94
CA ILE A 1124 41.35 -9.20 -68.28
C ILE A 1124 42.83 -9.61 -68.21
N PHE A 1125 43.35 -9.73 -67.00
CA PHE A 1125 44.71 -10.18 -66.70
C PHE A 1125 44.67 -11.61 -66.15
N ALA A 1126 45.12 -12.59 -66.93
CA ALA A 1126 45.05 -14.00 -66.58
C ALA A 1126 46.39 -14.75 -66.83
N GLY A 1127 46.61 -15.87 -66.16
CA GLY A 1127 47.64 -16.84 -66.53
C GLY A 1127 47.14 -17.66 -67.72
N THR A 1128 45.98 -18.29 -67.57
CA THR A 1128 45.26 -19.05 -68.61
C THR A 1128 43.83 -18.53 -68.73
N PHE A 1129 43.41 -18.21 -69.96
CA PHE A 1129 42.06 -17.75 -70.28
C PHE A 1129 41.35 -18.78 -71.17
N LEU A 1130 40.30 -19.42 -70.65
CA LEU A 1130 39.48 -20.39 -71.38
C LEU A 1130 38.06 -19.85 -71.55
N THR A 1131 37.54 -19.88 -72.77
CA THR A 1131 36.19 -19.42 -73.08
C THR A 1131 35.48 -20.40 -74.02
N THR A 1132 34.24 -20.76 -73.68
CA THR A 1132 33.34 -21.55 -74.54
C THR A 1132 31.96 -20.90 -74.58
N SER A 1133 31.45 -20.61 -75.78
CA SER A 1133 30.11 -20.05 -75.99
C SER A 1133 29.77 -18.82 -75.12
N SER A 1134 30.76 -17.97 -74.81
CA SER A 1134 30.62 -16.80 -73.94
C SER A 1134 30.77 -15.49 -74.73
N ILE A 1135 30.13 -14.42 -74.27
CA ILE A 1135 30.09 -13.10 -74.94
C ILE A 1135 30.97 -12.11 -74.17
N LEU A 1136 31.92 -11.48 -74.87
CA LEU A 1136 32.65 -10.29 -74.42
C LEU A 1136 32.26 -9.12 -75.33
N SER A 1137 31.68 -8.04 -74.77
CA SER A 1137 31.19 -6.90 -75.56
C SER A 1137 31.50 -5.57 -74.88
N ALA A 1138 32.16 -4.66 -75.59
CA ALA A 1138 32.45 -3.28 -75.18
C ALA A 1138 31.76 -2.29 -76.13
N SER A 1139 30.60 -2.67 -76.66
CA SER A 1139 29.99 -2.00 -77.81
C SER A 1139 29.30 -0.68 -77.44
N SER A 1140 29.15 0.21 -78.41
CA SER A 1140 28.27 1.37 -78.29
C SER A 1140 27.35 1.48 -79.50
N ALA A 1141 26.07 1.77 -79.29
CA ALA A 1141 25.06 1.80 -80.35
C ALA A 1141 25.19 3.03 -81.27
N LEU A 1142 25.45 4.22 -80.71
CA LEU A 1142 25.63 5.49 -81.42
C LEU A 1142 27.01 6.14 -81.16
N GLY A 1143 27.76 5.65 -80.17
CA GLY A 1143 29.10 6.15 -79.82
C GLY A 1143 30.23 5.25 -80.31
N VAL A 1144 31.46 5.55 -79.88
CA VAL A 1144 32.65 4.75 -80.23
C VAL A 1144 32.71 3.51 -79.32
N PRO A 1145 32.86 2.29 -79.86
CA PRO A 1145 33.08 1.09 -79.03
C PRO A 1145 34.35 1.19 -78.18
N GLY A 1146 34.30 0.63 -76.97
CA GLY A 1146 35.44 0.50 -76.07
C GLY A 1146 36.40 -0.61 -76.50
N THR A 1147 37.53 -0.71 -75.80
CA THR A 1147 38.56 -1.72 -76.09
C THR A 1147 38.40 -2.97 -75.21
N ILE A 1148 38.70 -4.14 -75.77
CA ILE A 1148 38.76 -5.40 -75.03
C ILE A 1148 40.22 -5.85 -75.02
N GLY A 1149 40.88 -5.69 -73.86
CA GLY A 1149 42.25 -6.11 -73.60
C GLY A 1149 42.29 -7.42 -72.83
N ILE A 1150 42.82 -8.48 -73.43
CA ILE A 1150 43.08 -9.75 -72.73
C ILE A 1150 44.58 -9.96 -72.68
N GLN A 1151 45.14 -9.95 -71.49
CA GLN A 1151 46.53 -10.26 -71.22
C GLN A 1151 46.59 -11.62 -70.54
N ALA A 1152 46.84 -12.66 -71.33
CA ALA A 1152 46.97 -14.03 -70.86
C ALA A 1152 48.28 -14.68 -71.31
N GLY A 1153 48.80 -15.62 -70.52
CA GLY A 1153 49.88 -16.49 -70.96
C GLY A 1153 49.46 -17.32 -72.18
N VAL A 1154 50.36 -17.43 -73.17
CA VAL A 1154 50.12 -18.28 -74.34
C VAL A 1154 50.28 -19.74 -73.92
N THR A 1155 49.18 -20.39 -73.55
CA THR A 1155 49.15 -21.83 -73.26
C THR A 1155 48.59 -22.54 -74.49
N ASP A 1156 49.45 -23.19 -75.27
CA ASP A 1156 49.04 -23.96 -76.45
C ASP A 1156 48.37 -25.28 -76.04
N VAL A 1157 47.06 -25.21 -75.77
CA VAL A 1157 46.23 -26.39 -75.45
C VAL A 1157 46.03 -27.32 -76.66
N SER A 1158 46.44 -26.92 -77.88
CA SER A 1158 46.28 -27.77 -79.08
C SER A 1158 47.19 -29.01 -79.06
N SER A 1159 48.29 -28.98 -78.30
CA SER A 1159 49.22 -30.11 -78.15
C SER A 1159 48.81 -31.13 -77.08
N SER A 1160 47.78 -30.83 -76.28
CA SER A 1160 47.23 -31.72 -75.23
C SER A 1160 45.81 -32.20 -75.49
N VAL A 1161 45.18 -31.78 -76.59
CA VAL A 1161 43.99 -32.46 -77.12
C VAL A 1161 44.47 -33.70 -77.90
N SER A 1162 44.77 -34.77 -77.17
CA SER A 1162 44.74 -36.10 -77.79
C SER A 1162 43.35 -36.26 -78.41
N GLN A 1163 43.30 -36.40 -79.74
CA GLN A 1163 42.13 -36.97 -80.39
C GLN A 1163 41.71 -38.22 -79.62
N LEU A 1164 40.47 -38.26 -79.15
CA LEU A 1164 39.81 -39.51 -78.83
C LEU A 1164 39.73 -40.29 -80.15
N PRO A 1165 40.30 -41.50 -80.28
CA PRO A 1165 40.25 -42.24 -81.53
C PRO A 1165 38.79 -42.53 -81.91
N GLU A 1166 38.39 -42.13 -83.12
CA GLU A 1166 37.23 -42.72 -83.78
C GLU A 1166 37.55 -44.19 -84.13
N SER A 1167 37.30 -45.06 -83.15
CA SER A 1167 36.93 -46.45 -83.43
C SER A 1167 36.04 -46.95 -82.31
N VAL A 1168 34.77 -47.23 -82.65
CA VAL A 1168 33.89 -48.08 -81.85
C VAL A 1168 34.50 -49.48 -81.88
N LEU A 1169 35.28 -49.85 -80.86
CA LEU A 1169 35.56 -51.25 -80.56
C LEU A 1169 34.56 -51.70 -79.49
N GLN A 1170 33.73 -52.68 -79.85
CA GLN A 1170 32.70 -53.25 -78.99
C GLN A 1170 33.28 -53.78 -77.67
N ALA A 1171 32.68 -53.38 -76.55
CA ALA A 1171 32.94 -53.94 -75.21
C ALA A 1171 32.41 -55.38 -75.02
N SER A 1172 32.27 -56.15 -76.10
CA SER A 1172 31.82 -57.56 -76.09
C SER A 1172 32.94 -58.58 -76.35
N THR A 1173 34.20 -58.16 -76.56
CA THR A 1173 35.28 -59.09 -76.96
C THR A 1173 36.53 -59.11 -76.06
N LEU A 1174 36.58 -58.34 -74.97
CA LEU A 1174 37.68 -58.40 -74.00
C LEU A 1174 37.12 -58.48 -72.56
N LEU A 1175 37.13 -59.71 -72.01
CA LEU A 1175 36.86 -60.13 -70.62
C LEU A 1175 35.56 -60.92 -70.34
N ARG A 1176 35.31 -61.98 -71.12
CA ARG A 1176 34.84 -63.28 -70.58
C ARG A 1176 35.93 -64.33 -70.68
N ALA A 1177 36.83 -64.37 -69.70
CA ALA A 1177 37.58 -65.58 -69.32
C ALA A 1177 38.24 -65.48 -67.92
N ALA A 1178 37.62 -64.78 -66.95
CA ALA A 1178 38.06 -64.84 -65.54
C ALA A 1178 36.93 -64.64 -64.49
N CYS A 1179 35.65 -64.57 -64.91
CA CYS A 1179 34.49 -64.70 -64.01
C CYS A 1179 33.66 -65.97 -64.28
N ALA A 1180 34.24 -66.95 -65.00
CA ALA A 1180 33.81 -68.35 -64.94
C ALA A 1180 34.41 -69.10 -63.72
N THR A 1181 35.24 -68.42 -62.91
CA THR A 1181 35.93 -69.00 -61.75
C THR A 1181 35.54 -68.36 -60.41
N ARG A 1182 34.65 -67.35 -60.39
CA ARG A 1182 34.07 -66.77 -59.15
C ARG A 1182 32.55 -66.87 -59.03
N LEU A 1183 31.87 -67.44 -60.02
CA LEU A 1183 30.51 -68.00 -59.88
C LEU A 1183 30.50 -69.48 -59.44
N ALA A 1184 31.67 -70.08 -59.20
CA ALA A 1184 31.80 -71.42 -58.61
C ALA A 1184 31.70 -71.43 -57.07
N GLY A 1185 31.51 -70.27 -56.42
CA GLY A 1185 31.48 -70.16 -54.96
C GLY A 1185 30.36 -69.25 -54.47
N GLY A 1186 29.13 -69.50 -54.95
CA GLY A 1186 27.93 -68.68 -54.78
C GLY A 1186 27.89 -67.80 -53.52
N GLN A 1187 27.90 -66.49 -53.73
CA GLN A 1187 27.21 -65.45 -52.96
C GLN A 1187 27.64 -64.07 -53.47
N SER A 1188 26.73 -63.35 -54.14
CA SER A 1188 26.77 -61.88 -54.20
C SER A 1188 25.37 -61.34 -54.47
N SER A 1189 24.85 -60.55 -53.54
CA SER A 1189 23.53 -59.93 -53.57
C SER A 1189 23.51 -58.68 -54.45
N SER A 1190 22.39 -58.44 -55.13
CA SER A 1190 22.08 -57.18 -55.83
C SER A 1190 20.74 -56.63 -55.36
N LEU A 1191 20.68 -55.33 -55.07
CA LEU A 1191 19.46 -54.59 -54.77
C LEU A 1191 19.02 -53.85 -56.05
N VAL A 1192 17.82 -54.13 -56.54
CA VAL A 1192 17.20 -53.46 -57.69
C VAL A 1192 15.84 -52.91 -57.26
N VAL A 1193 15.63 -51.61 -57.47
CA VAL A 1193 14.33 -50.94 -57.34
C VAL A 1193 13.91 -50.49 -58.73
N SER A 1194 12.92 -51.16 -59.32
CA SER A 1194 12.33 -50.82 -60.62
C SER A 1194 10.82 -50.58 -60.49
N GLY A 1195 10.33 -49.46 -61.04
CA GLY A 1195 8.91 -49.10 -61.13
C GLY A 1195 8.14 -49.88 -62.20
N ARG A 1196 6.81 -49.86 -62.10
CA ARG A 1196 5.83 -50.65 -62.90
C ARG A 1196 5.82 -50.29 -64.40
N GLU A 1197 5.41 -51.27 -65.22
CA GLU A 1197 5.16 -51.22 -66.69
C GLU A 1197 6.39 -51.39 -67.61
N GLY A 1198 7.45 -52.07 -67.16
CA GLY A 1198 8.58 -52.46 -68.02
C GLY A 1198 8.36 -53.80 -68.72
N LEU A 1199 8.48 -53.83 -70.05
CA LEU A 1199 8.62 -55.06 -70.84
C LEU A 1199 9.90 -55.83 -70.44
N PRO A 1200 9.93 -57.18 -70.50
CA PRO A 1200 11.12 -57.97 -70.16
C PRO A 1200 12.31 -57.58 -71.05
N ALA A 1201 13.48 -57.47 -70.44
CA ALA A 1201 14.70 -56.99 -71.10
C ALA A 1201 15.21 -57.90 -72.24
N GLU A 1202 14.70 -59.14 -72.37
CA GLU A 1202 15.12 -60.09 -73.41
C GLU A 1202 13.94 -60.96 -73.92
N PRO A 1203 13.85 -61.23 -75.24
CA PRO A 1203 12.82 -62.11 -75.82
C PRO A 1203 12.91 -63.54 -75.25
N GLY A 1204 11.80 -64.04 -74.68
CA GLY A 1204 11.70 -65.36 -74.04
C GLY A 1204 11.81 -65.38 -72.50
N GLY A 1205 11.98 -64.22 -71.87
CA GLY A 1205 12.01 -64.08 -70.41
C GLY A 1205 10.64 -64.21 -69.74
N VAL A 1206 10.64 -64.61 -68.46
CA VAL A 1206 9.43 -64.79 -67.65
C VAL A 1206 8.73 -63.45 -67.43
N LEU A 1207 7.45 -63.36 -67.81
CA LEU A 1207 6.62 -62.15 -67.67
C LEU A 1207 6.26 -61.89 -66.19
N PRO A 1208 6.34 -60.63 -65.71
CA PRO A 1208 5.71 -60.23 -64.46
C PRO A 1208 4.18 -60.41 -64.52
N SER A 1209 3.58 -60.96 -63.47
CA SER A 1209 2.14 -61.26 -63.36
C SER A 1209 1.24 -60.01 -63.46
N PRO A 1210 0.08 -60.06 -64.14
CA PRO A 1210 -0.80 -58.91 -64.34
C PRO A 1210 -1.67 -58.58 -63.11
N LEU A 1211 -1.99 -57.29 -62.94
CA LEU A 1211 -3.04 -56.80 -62.03
C LEU A 1211 -4.41 -56.95 -62.69
N VAL A 1212 -5.27 -57.77 -62.11
CA VAL A 1212 -6.70 -57.84 -62.43
C VAL A 1212 -7.45 -56.89 -61.51
N THR A 1213 -8.16 -55.93 -62.11
CA THR A 1213 -9.23 -55.16 -61.50
C THR A 1213 -10.55 -55.89 -61.74
N GLU A 1214 -11.26 -56.26 -60.68
CA GLU A 1214 -12.71 -56.44 -60.72
C GLU A 1214 -13.33 -55.70 -59.52
N GLY A 1215 -14.30 -54.82 -59.79
CA GLY A 1215 -15.35 -54.52 -58.81
C GLY A 1215 -16.36 -55.68 -58.75
N PRO A 1216 -17.30 -55.67 -57.79
CA PRO A 1216 -18.56 -55.01 -58.13
C PRO A 1216 -19.25 -54.26 -56.99
N SER A 1217 -20.35 -53.66 -57.39
CA SER A 1217 -21.34 -52.78 -56.77
C SER A 1217 -22.21 -53.34 -55.63
N LEU A 1218 -22.71 -52.39 -54.80
CA LEU A 1218 -24.07 -52.23 -54.22
C LEU A 1218 -24.73 -53.36 -53.37
N SER A 1219 -25.00 -53.06 -52.09
CA SER A 1219 -26.25 -53.27 -51.29
C SER A 1219 -25.87 -53.12 -49.79
N LEU A 1220 -26.43 -52.20 -48.99
CA LEU A 1220 -27.76 -52.08 -48.35
C LEU A 1220 -28.17 -53.29 -47.48
N ASP A 1221 -28.53 -52.96 -46.22
CA ASP A 1221 -29.01 -53.78 -45.08
C ASP A 1221 -28.01 -54.81 -44.49
N ASP A 1222 -27.83 -54.96 -43.17
CA ASP A 1222 -28.78 -54.88 -42.07
C ASP A 1222 -28.05 -54.42 -40.78
N SER A 1223 -28.62 -53.44 -40.08
CA SER A 1223 -28.57 -53.35 -38.60
C SER A 1223 -29.32 -54.57 -37.98
N PRO A 1224 -29.28 -54.90 -36.67
CA PRO A 1224 -28.90 -54.12 -35.48
C PRO A 1224 -28.10 -54.92 -34.40
N GLY A 1225 -27.83 -54.31 -33.24
CA GLY A 1225 -27.58 -55.06 -31.98
C GLY A 1225 -26.27 -54.72 -31.29
N HIS A 1226 -26.15 -53.58 -30.60
CA HIS A 1226 -26.53 -53.36 -29.19
C HIS A 1226 -25.54 -53.96 -28.17
N ASP A 1227 -24.74 -53.08 -27.57
CA ASP A 1227 -24.53 -52.86 -26.11
C ASP A 1227 -23.25 -51.98 -25.96
N ASP A 1228 -23.29 -50.65 -25.86
CA ASP A 1228 -24.03 -49.74 -24.94
C ASP A 1228 -23.60 -49.91 -23.45
N PRO A 1229 -23.60 -48.87 -22.60
CA PRO A 1229 -22.85 -47.60 -22.69
C PRO A 1229 -22.36 -47.08 -21.32
N SER A 1230 -21.75 -45.89 -21.29
CA SER A 1230 -22.39 -44.72 -20.63
C SER A 1230 -21.51 -43.46 -20.72
N ASN A 1231 -21.88 -42.55 -21.63
CA ASN A 1231 -21.72 -41.12 -21.45
C ASN A 1231 -23.12 -40.49 -21.62
N ARG A 1232 -23.40 -39.48 -20.79
CA ARG A 1232 -24.58 -38.61 -20.71
C ARG A 1232 -25.76 -39.07 -19.86
N ILE A 1233 -26.05 -38.25 -18.85
CA ILE A 1233 -27.39 -37.67 -18.71
C ILE A 1233 -27.31 -36.24 -19.23
N ALA A 1234 -28.20 -35.94 -20.17
CA ALA A 1234 -28.54 -34.63 -20.70
C ALA A 1234 -30.00 -34.33 -20.32
N LEU A 1235 -30.38 -33.05 -20.29
CA LEU A 1235 -31.69 -32.43 -20.59
C LEU A 1235 -31.72 -31.05 -19.88
N TRP A 1236 -32.37 -29.97 -20.32
CA TRP A 1236 -32.94 -29.45 -21.58
C TRP A 1236 -33.57 -28.08 -21.18
N VAL A 1237 -33.27 -26.97 -21.90
CA VAL A 1237 -34.18 -25.80 -22.19
C VAL A 1237 -34.71 -24.95 -20.98
N PRO A 1238 -35.05 -23.62 -21.05
CA PRO A 1238 -35.20 -22.67 -22.18
C PRO A 1238 -34.50 -21.28 -22.03
N ALA A 1239 -34.64 -20.45 -23.08
CA ALA A 1239 -34.46 -18.98 -23.11
C ALA A 1239 -35.67 -18.21 -22.48
N PRO A 1240 -35.83 -16.86 -22.53
CA PRO A 1240 -34.95 -15.72 -22.26
C PRO A 1240 -35.54 -14.66 -21.25
N ARG A 1241 -34.73 -13.63 -20.90
CA ARG A 1241 -35.05 -12.19 -20.66
C ARG A 1241 -35.67 -11.65 -19.34
N CYS A 1242 -34.98 -10.59 -18.84
CA CYS A 1242 -35.44 -9.21 -18.46
C CYS A 1242 -34.98 -8.77 -17.05
N LEU A 1243 -33.99 -7.88 -16.90
CA LEU A 1243 -34.00 -6.39 -17.04
C LEU A 1243 -34.31 -5.66 -15.72
N ARG A 1244 -33.27 -5.25 -14.98
CA ARG A 1244 -33.00 -3.90 -14.43
C ARG A 1244 -31.87 -3.94 -13.42
#